data_AF-A0A1F7GED0-F1
#
_entry.id   AF-A0A1F7GED0-F1
#
_cell.length_a   1.000
_cell.length_b   1.000
_cell.length_c   1.000
_cell.angle_alpha   90.00
_cell.angle_beta   90.00
_cell.angle_gamma   90.00
#
_symmetry.space_group_name_H-M   'P 1'
#
loop_
_entity.id
_entity.type
_entity.pdbx_description
1 polymer ?
#
loop_
_entity_poly.entity_id
_entity_poly.type
_entity_poly.pdbx_seq_one_letter_code
_entity_poly.pdbx_strand_id
1 'polypeptide(L)'
;MSERQKKLKLEPGIDVEARSGFTKTVTLLSRQFYQSVLVDNPNTYAVIGDSLRLSLPFLNAVTNGDIASAKRSERSDQNIIKTGVEILPFEQVLAGKECLDRFIDIASADIPFKTTRRLKPYLPVELPDTREGLFVLREIAKEVKKRLGSSSTVPGLSDNLKTLEQALGVLEKDLIDSALKDFNISSMIFQTAHSIARADLAVAVQKDDVEFLDGLRIEVAQKKIAALRNIKSPEIIGGEEREFSQLDKELNRIILEENLTERRSEGRENLNQIIGQRKTEALKAIVRRRGLRRVATLMLSDKELLEMSAKISGLSQEKILEMEDEEGRKKRVRIAGQLVDTPKRKLFKLGFSVFPDFEKIFAEERQKLDQILQLDDPLLFCAQLNSGEFEQIKKILPNIFRREITADNKALFTLAKDVLQKRLAEETTDTELVERLANKLFEPLLDKISQQTVDQAVSFLKIDQQALINNPLLLFTLSEKILFEAQQNIDGCLSELISSAEQKFRQANQMPAEVVTKLNIAFRQVPGSLNKALEQSILLRERKRLGPTASRDDISSTDGPFHFFPEYRTLYPKVILQALTNLYFEYNQSFDQLVAANKEWDTDYQFCLTGPDGFPNNYFVQVDMVGLPDRYLLEAEKLGVRQVQDDLRRRIFEIENSVAMYQLLMKISSRDGLQSNFDLQFRESLDEIRRLFGKPIALLAVTDAKYELMKGSEFGRLVGESLTDSEVTEMSGFDKFFSPAEFTEYLQKNGDLCDYLLYVRSSEPVAKLRNPHLVIGQPLLTNSKLRRIIKANTITLNIDRPDWDIGSPRRINDTKAYLTSMGMAFPIFSLKDLKSPDLGVFLQSQGLNEVKIASGQITLRAKPMQSSYGCYGHLIGKLTDKGFKQKLLTNLRKRGPYVIQPEIANATIVNESDGNVYVFIDRNFFSLVNGNPRFLGGERTLMLADSNEAVRGRIHGNESTITAEVF
;
A
#
# COMPACT_ATOMS: atom_id res chain seq x y z
N MET A 1 4.69 -23.75 89.01
CA MET A 1 4.65 -22.85 87.84
C MET A 1 5.93 -22.06 87.77
N SER A 2 6.60 -21.93 86.63
CA SER A 2 6.47 -22.71 85.38
C SER A 2 7.81 -22.73 84.65
N GLU A 3 8.02 -23.77 83.84
CA GLU A 3 9.18 -23.88 82.95
C GLU A 3 9.18 -22.75 81.90
N ARG A 4 10.31 -22.04 81.80
CA ARG A 4 10.88 -21.36 80.61
C ARG A 4 11.95 -20.31 80.93
N GLN A 5 12.46 -20.24 82.17
CA GLN A 5 13.75 -19.58 82.40
C GLN A 5 14.93 -20.46 81.92
N LYS A 6 15.75 -19.86 81.02
CA LYS A 6 17.18 -20.13 80.71
C LYS A 6 17.54 -21.18 79.62
N LYS A 7 18.47 -20.73 78.76
CA LYS A 7 19.24 -21.43 77.69
C LYS A 7 18.43 -21.76 76.41
N LEU A 8 18.88 -21.47 75.18
CA LEU A 8 20.19 -21.02 74.66
C LEU A 8 20.06 -20.00 73.49
N LYS A 9 21.09 -19.17 73.34
CA LYS A 9 21.60 -18.38 72.18
C LYS A 9 20.84 -18.42 70.83
N LEU A 10 20.57 -17.23 70.28
CA LEU A 10 21.15 -16.65 69.04
C LEU A 10 20.35 -15.36 68.71
N GLU A 11 20.86 -14.15 68.99
CA GLU A 11 21.71 -13.30 68.12
C GLU A 11 20.90 -12.44 67.10
N PRO A 12 21.47 -11.38 66.49
CA PRO A 12 20.92 -10.04 66.73
C PRO A 12 20.26 -9.36 65.51
N GLY A 13 19.66 -8.20 65.76
CA GLY A 13 19.57 -7.11 64.77
C GLY A 13 18.53 -7.26 63.66
N ILE A 14 17.26 -7.00 63.98
CA ILE A 14 16.28 -6.60 62.95
C ILE A 14 16.15 -5.09 63.00
N ASP A 15 16.74 -4.46 61.99
CA ASP A 15 17.22 -3.10 62.09
C ASP A 15 16.13 -2.02 61.88
N VAL A 16 15.84 -1.27 62.95
CA VAL A 16 14.96 -0.10 62.94
C VAL A 16 15.61 1.06 62.16
N GLU A 17 16.94 1.10 62.12
CA GLU A 17 17.76 2.03 61.35
C GLU A 17 17.65 1.73 59.84
N ALA A 18 17.59 0.46 59.43
CA ALA A 18 17.34 0.06 58.03
C ALA A 18 15.93 0.42 57.54
N ARG A 19 14.89 0.31 58.37
CA ARG A 19 13.52 0.73 57.99
C ARG A 19 13.37 2.25 57.95
N SER A 20 13.92 2.97 58.93
CA SER A 20 14.00 4.45 58.85
C SER A 20 14.86 4.89 57.67
N GLY A 21 15.94 4.15 57.40
CA GLY A 21 16.89 4.37 56.32
C GLY A 21 16.28 4.18 54.95
N PHE A 22 15.51 3.11 54.71
CA PHE A 22 14.87 2.88 53.41
C PHE A 22 13.89 3.99 53.04
N THR A 23 12.96 4.34 53.95
CA THR A 23 12.00 5.43 53.70
C THR A 23 12.72 6.78 53.55
N LYS A 24 13.74 7.09 54.38
CA LYS A 24 14.57 8.28 54.18
C LYS A 24 15.32 8.26 52.84
N THR A 25 15.89 7.14 52.43
CA THR A 25 16.66 7.02 51.18
C THR A 25 15.76 7.18 49.96
N VAL A 26 14.56 6.59 49.94
CA VAL A 26 13.61 6.79 48.84
C VAL A 26 13.15 8.25 48.78
N THR A 27 12.74 8.85 49.90
CA THR A 27 12.34 10.28 49.94
C THR A 27 13.51 11.23 49.61
N LEU A 28 14.76 10.88 49.98
CA LEU A 28 15.95 11.67 49.66
C LEU A 28 16.33 11.56 48.17
N LEU A 29 16.27 10.36 47.59
CA LEU A 29 16.55 10.13 46.16
C LEU A 29 15.49 10.79 45.28
N SER A 30 14.21 10.72 45.64
CA SER A 30 13.14 11.44 44.93
C SER A 30 13.30 12.97 45.02
N ARG A 31 13.85 13.51 46.12
CA ARG A 31 14.20 14.94 46.24
C ARG A 31 15.46 15.30 45.44
N GLN A 32 16.50 14.45 45.45
CA GLN A 32 17.74 14.66 44.70
C GLN A 32 17.53 14.61 43.18
N PHE A 33 16.61 13.77 42.70
CA PHE A 33 16.25 13.72 41.28
C PHE A 33 15.45 14.95 40.82
N TYR A 34 14.74 15.62 41.73
CA TYR A 34 13.91 16.80 41.42
C TYR A 34 14.62 18.16 41.67
N GLN A 35 15.88 18.15 42.16
CA GLN A 35 16.63 19.37 42.49
C GLN A 35 18.01 19.48 41.78
N SER A 36 18.34 18.59 40.84
CA SER A 36 19.65 18.60 40.15
C SER A 36 19.61 18.99 38.67
N VAL A 37 18.43 19.33 38.12
CA VAL A 37 18.30 19.83 36.73
C VAL A 37 17.36 21.04 36.69
N LEU A 38 17.89 22.21 37.08
CA LEU A 38 17.62 23.57 36.56
C LEU A 38 17.94 24.66 37.61
N VAL A 39 19.23 24.88 37.88
CA VAL A 39 19.75 26.20 38.30
C VAL A 39 21.07 26.43 37.56
N ASP A 40 21.11 27.53 36.81
CA ASP A 40 22.25 28.27 36.26
C ASP A 40 23.36 27.49 35.53
N ASN A 41 23.22 27.49 34.19
CA ASN A 41 24.20 27.02 33.23
C ASN A 41 24.83 28.24 32.51
N PRO A 42 26.10 28.62 32.76
CA PRO A 42 26.72 29.74 32.07
C PRO A 42 27.93 29.38 31.19
N ASN A 43 28.29 28.10 30.99
CA ASN A 43 29.55 27.76 30.29
C ASN A 43 29.60 26.56 29.32
N THR A 44 28.56 25.72 29.19
CA THR A 44 28.62 24.63 28.18
C THR A 44 28.47 25.15 26.74
N TYR A 45 27.94 26.37 26.56
CA TYR A 45 27.84 27.02 25.25
C TYR A 45 29.18 27.58 24.72
N ALA A 46 30.18 27.78 25.60
CA ALA A 46 31.51 28.27 25.21
C ALA A 46 32.31 27.23 24.39
N VAL A 47 32.17 25.93 24.71
CA VAL A 47 32.87 24.84 23.98
C VAL A 47 32.38 24.72 22.53
N ILE A 48 31.10 24.98 22.28
CA ILE A 48 30.50 24.90 20.94
C ILE A 48 30.69 26.22 20.18
N GLY A 49 30.69 27.37 20.87
CA GLY A 49 30.96 28.68 20.28
C GLY A 49 32.41 28.85 19.78
N ASP A 50 33.41 28.38 20.53
CA ASP A 50 34.82 28.64 20.20
C ASP A 50 35.38 27.69 19.13
N SER A 51 34.84 26.47 19.01
CA SER A 51 35.19 25.56 17.91
C SER A 51 34.75 26.05 16.52
N LEU A 52 33.94 27.12 16.47
CA LEU A 52 33.45 27.76 15.24
C LEU A 52 34.05 29.16 14.99
N ARG A 53 34.92 29.67 15.88
CA ARG A 53 35.39 31.07 15.84
C ARG A 53 36.90 31.29 15.69
N LEU A 54 37.67 30.23 15.44
CA LEU A 54 39.08 30.29 15.04
C LEU A 54 39.40 29.47 13.78
N SER A 55 38.40 29.27 12.91
CA SER A 55 38.72 29.08 11.49
C SER A 55 39.41 30.36 11.00
N LEU A 56 40.63 30.19 10.46
CA LEU A 56 41.56 31.22 9.98
C LEU A 56 42.33 31.97 11.10
N PRO A 57 43.67 32.13 10.97
CA PRO A 57 44.39 32.16 9.69
C PRO A 57 45.37 31.00 9.46
N PHE A 58 45.80 30.93 8.20
CA PHE A 58 46.96 30.22 7.63
C PHE A 58 48.32 30.50 8.32
N LEU A 59 48.33 31.33 9.37
CA LEU A 59 49.50 31.92 10.05
C LEU A 59 49.13 31.97 11.55
N ASN A 60 49.76 31.28 12.48
CA ASN A 60 51.13 30.77 12.46
C ASN A 60 51.25 29.26 12.20
N ALA A 61 51.21 28.86 10.91
CA ALA A 61 51.73 27.57 10.44
C ALA A 61 53.27 27.43 10.57
N VAL A 62 53.90 28.16 11.52
CA VAL A 62 55.30 28.62 11.46
C VAL A 62 56.00 28.76 12.84
N THR A 63 55.33 28.82 14.02
CA THR A 63 55.95 29.45 15.24
C THR A 63 55.69 28.88 16.69
N ASN A 64 55.90 27.60 16.99
CA ASN A 64 56.20 27.06 18.35
C ASN A 64 55.55 27.65 19.67
N GLY A 65 54.64 26.92 20.34
CA GLY A 65 54.69 26.70 21.82
C GLY A 65 53.68 27.34 22.83
N ASP A 66 53.07 26.46 23.67
CA ASP A 66 53.13 26.36 25.17
C ASP A 66 52.29 27.23 26.19
N ILE A 67 52.06 26.65 27.41
CA ILE A 67 51.69 27.20 28.76
C ILE A 67 50.20 27.67 29.03
N ALA A 68 49.66 27.82 30.27
CA ALA A 68 49.29 26.88 31.39
C ALA A 68 48.62 27.62 32.62
N SER A 69 48.02 26.87 33.59
CA SER A 69 47.87 27.15 35.08
C SER A 69 46.57 27.71 35.77
N ALA A 70 46.13 27.02 36.86
CA ALA A 70 45.51 27.44 38.18
C ALA A 70 44.18 28.30 38.29
N LYS A 71 43.32 28.34 39.36
CA LYS A 71 43.04 27.59 40.65
C LYS A 71 41.69 28.01 41.37
N ARG A 72 40.93 27.06 41.98
CA ARG A 72 40.14 26.98 43.28
C ARG A 72 39.04 27.98 43.82
N SER A 73 38.12 27.39 44.64
CA SER A 73 37.30 27.88 45.83
C SER A 73 35.82 28.37 45.61
N GLU A 74 34.83 28.38 46.54
CA GLU A 74 34.47 27.62 47.79
C GLU A 74 32.95 27.82 48.23
N ARG A 75 32.34 26.84 48.94
CA ARG A 75 31.19 26.78 49.94
C ARG A 75 29.96 27.76 49.99
N SER A 76 28.74 27.23 50.28
CA SER A 76 28.04 27.26 51.62
C SER A 76 26.52 26.82 51.71
N ASP A 77 26.20 25.97 52.70
CA ASP A 77 25.07 25.85 53.69
C ASP A 77 23.52 26.07 53.50
N GLN A 78 22.74 25.06 53.98
CA GLN A 78 21.64 25.09 55.03
C GLN A 78 20.10 24.87 54.80
N ASN A 79 19.53 23.95 55.64
CA ASN A 79 18.21 23.91 56.37
C ASN A 79 16.88 23.17 55.92
N ILE A 80 16.66 21.98 56.56
CA ILE A 80 15.51 21.40 57.36
C ILE A 80 14.00 21.59 56.96
N ILE A 81 13.17 20.51 57.04
CA ILE A 81 11.91 20.31 57.87
C ILE A 81 11.25 18.90 57.65
N LYS A 82 10.52 18.39 58.66
CA LYS A 82 9.86 17.05 58.78
C LYS A 82 8.32 17.09 58.60
N THR A 83 7.70 15.95 58.23
CA THR A 83 6.44 15.35 58.82
C THR A 83 6.24 13.91 58.29
N GLY A 84 5.37 13.09 58.90
CA GLY A 84 5.21 11.63 58.60
C GLY A 84 3.78 11.16 58.32
N VAL A 85 3.61 9.88 57.95
CA VAL A 85 2.35 9.20 57.57
C VAL A 85 2.32 7.75 58.09
N GLU A 86 1.12 7.15 58.14
CA GLU A 86 0.68 5.93 58.84
C GLU A 86 1.22 4.57 58.32
N ILE A 87 0.94 3.48 59.06
CA ILE A 87 1.50 2.13 58.88
C ILE A 87 0.47 1.17 58.24
N LEU A 88 0.87 0.45 57.19
CA LEU A 88 0.05 -0.55 56.50
C LEU A 88 -0.08 -1.89 57.27
N PRO A 89 -1.16 -2.67 57.09
CA PRO A 89 -1.36 -3.97 57.72
C PRO A 89 -0.24 -5.00 57.45
N PHE A 90 0.05 -5.84 58.44
CA PHE A 90 1.14 -6.84 58.40
C PHE A 90 1.07 -7.78 57.17
N GLU A 91 -0.12 -8.21 56.77
CA GLU A 91 -0.32 -9.09 55.60
C GLU A 91 0.06 -8.41 54.28
N GLN A 92 -0.20 -7.10 54.14
CA GLN A 92 0.25 -6.32 52.98
C GLN A 92 1.77 -6.12 52.98
N VAL A 93 2.39 -6.02 54.16
CA VAL A 93 3.85 -5.98 54.30
C VAL A 93 4.48 -7.34 53.98
N LEU A 94 3.81 -8.45 54.30
CA LEU A 94 4.27 -9.80 53.97
C LEU A 94 4.14 -10.09 52.47
N ALA A 95 2.98 -9.81 51.87
CA ALA A 95 2.75 -9.91 50.43
C ALA A 95 3.70 -8.98 49.63
N GLY A 96 3.90 -7.76 50.12
CA GLY A 96 4.87 -6.81 49.57
C GLY A 96 6.30 -7.34 49.63
N LYS A 97 6.69 -8.01 50.73
CA LYS A 97 8.01 -8.67 50.85
C LYS A 97 8.15 -9.84 49.88
N GLU A 98 7.17 -10.75 49.80
CA GLU A 98 7.23 -11.89 48.87
C GLU A 98 7.22 -11.48 47.40
N CYS A 99 6.59 -10.34 47.08
CA CYS A 99 6.67 -9.72 45.77
C CYS A 99 8.06 -9.13 45.53
N LEU A 100 8.61 -8.40 46.51
CA LEU A 100 9.95 -7.82 46.46
C LEU A 100 11.05 -8.89 46.31
N ASP A 101 10.98 -10.00 47.06
CA ASP A 101 11.97 -11.09 47.01
C ASP A 101 11.96 -11.77 45.62
N ARG A 102 10.78 -12.08 45.07
CA ARG A 102 10.62 -12.60 43.69
C ARG A 102 11.17 -11.62 42.63
N PHE A 103 10.92 -10.34 42.82
CA PHE A 103 11.35 -9.27 41.92
C PHE A 103 12.88 -9.03 41.98
N ILE A 104 13.48 -9.13 43.18
CA ILE A 104 14.93 -9.10 43.39
C ILE A 104 15.60 -10.27 42.67
N ASP A 105 15.05 -11.48 42.75
CA ASP A 105 15.64 -12.65 42.09
C ASP A 105 15.52 -12.58 40.55
N ILE A 106 14.37 -12.14 40.02
CA ILE A 106 14.19 -11.94 38.56
C ILE A 106 15.10 -10.81 38.03
N ALA A 107 15.24 -9.70 38.75
CA ALA A 107 16.18 -8.64 38.39
C ALA A 107 17.64 -9.14 38.45
N SER A 108 17.99 -9.92 39.48
CA SER A 108 19.34 -10.45 39.70
C SER A 108 19.79 -11.52 38.70
N ALA A 109 18.88 -12.10 37.90
CA ALA A 109 19.17 -13.17 36.94
C ALA A 109 20.08 -12.77 35.76
N ASP A 110 20.46 -11.49 35.66
CA ASP A 110 21.48 -10.92 34.75
C ASP A 110 21.19 -11.10 33.23
N ILE A 111 19.91 -11.25 32.91
CA ILE A 111 19.33 -11.56 31.59
C ILE A 111 19.44 -10.37 30.60
N PRO A 112 19.62 -10.56 29.27
CA PRO A 112 19.56 -9.46 28.29
C PRO A 112 18.19 -8.78 28.24
N PHE A 113 18.16 -7.45 28.02
CA PHE A 113 16.90 -6.68 27.94
C PHE A 113 15.91 -7.23 26.89
N LYS A 114 16.39 -7.72 25.73
CA LYS A 114 15.55 -8.34 24.69
C LYS A 114 14.81 -9.58 25.23
N THR A 115 15.55 -10.48 25.88
CA THR A 115 15.01 -11.68 26.54
C THR A 115 14.02 -11.33 27.65
N THR A 116 14.34 -10.35 28.49
CA THR A 116 13.43 -9.89 29.55
C THR A 116 12.10 -9.37 28.98
N ARG A 117 12.13 -8.68 27.83
CA ARG A 117 10.92 -8.22 27.13
C ARG A 117 10.10 -9.38 26.55
N ARG A 118 10.75 -10.39 25.95
CA ARG A 118 10.08 -11.60 25.41
C ARG A 118 9.39 -12.40 26.50
N LEU A 119 10.00 -12.51 27.68
CA LEU A 119 9.49 -13.31 28.79
C LEU A 119 8.46 -12.59 29.69
N LYS A 120 8.23 -11.28 29.50
CA LYS A 120 7.31 -10.46 30.34
C LYS A 120 5.92 -11.12 30.58
N PRO A 121 5.26 -11.77 29.59
CA PRO A 121 3.94 -12.38 29.79
C PRO A 121 3.92 -13.61 30.73
N TYR A 122 5.08 -14.23 30.95
CA TYR A 122 5.24 -15.44 31.76
C TYR A 122 5.75 -15.17 33.18
N LEU A 123 6.14 -13.93 33.48
CA LEU A 123 6.71 -13.58 34.78
C LEU A 123 5.60 -13.18 35.78
N PRO A 124 5.67 -13.64 37.04
CA PRO A 124 4.68 -13.33 38.07
C PRO A 124 4.76 -11.88 38.61
N VAL A 125 5.53 -10.99 37.96
CA VAL A 125 5.81 -9.61 38.38
C VAL A 125 6.00 -8.70 37.16
N GLU A 126 5.49 -7.48 37.25
CA GLU A 126 5.56 -6.51 36.15
C GLU A 126 6.93 -5.83 36.08
N LEU A 127 7.62 -5.94 34.94
CA LEU A 127 8.96 -5.35 34.71
C LEU A 127 8.91 -4.05 33.89
N PRO A 128 9.89 -3.14 34.07
CA PRO A 128 9.96 -1.88 33.32
C PRO A 128 10.17 -2.08 31.82
N ASP A 129 9.51 -1.23 31.03
CA ASP A 129 9.56 -1.28 29.57
C ASP A 129 10.77 -0.55 28.93
N THR A 130 11.64 0.06 29.74
CA THR A 130 12.88 0.74 29.28
C THR A 130 14.12 0.01 29.77
N ARG A 131 15.20 0.08 28.97
CA ARG A 131 16.49 -0.55 29.28
C ARG A 131 17.12 0.09 30.51
N GLU A 132 16.93 1.39 30.65
CA GLU A 132 17.35 2.25 31.75
C GLU A 132 16.55 1.91 33.01
N GLY A 133 15.23 1.74 32.90
CA GLY A 133 14.37 1.32 34.00
C GLY A 133 14.74 -0.07 34.53
N LEU A 134 14.95 -1.05 33.64
CA LEU A 134 15.41 -2.38 34.03
C LEU A 134 16.82 -2.35 34.65
N PHE A 135 17.72 -1.51 34.13
CA PHE A 135 19.05 -1.33 34.72
C PHE A 135 18.98 -0.74 36.13
N VAL A 136 18.22 0.35 36.33
CA VAL A 136 17.97 0.95 37.64
C VAL A 136 17.43 -0.09 38.62
N LEU A 137 16.48 -0.92 38.18
CA LEU A 137 15.90 -1.96 39.04
C LEU A 137 16.87 -3.09 39.39
N ARG A 138 17.86 -3.39 38.53
CA ARG A 138 18.95 -4.31 38.87
C ARG A 138 19.90 -3.73 39.92
N GLU A 139 20.24 -2.45 39.83
CA GLU A 139 21.09 -1.82 40.83
C GLU A 139 20.36 -1.68 42.18
N ILE A 140 19.04 -1.40 42.18
CA ILE A 140 18.20 -1.47 43.37
C ILE A 140 18.20 -2.88 43.97
N ALA A 141 17.92 -3.92 43.17
CA ALA A 141 17.89 -5.30 43.62
C ALA A 141 19.25 -5.76 44.22
N LYS A 142 20.37 -5.38 43.60
CA LYS A 142 21.72 -5.65 44.12
C LYS A 142 21.96 -4.98 45.47
N GLU A 143 21.62 -3.69 45.61
CA GLU A 143 21.86 -2.95 46.85
C GLU A 143 20.94 -3.41 47.99
N VAL A 144 19.70 -3.83 47.68
CA VAL A 144 18.80 -4.48 48.65
C VAL A 144 19.35 -5.85 49.08
N LYS A 145 19.77 -6.70 48.13
CA LYS A 145 20.37 -8.03 48.41
C LYS A 145 21.65 -7.94 49.25
N LYS A 146 22.46 -6.91 49.00
CA LYS A 146 23.68 -6.59 49.77
C LYS A 146 23.41 -6.14 51.21
N ARG A 147 22.24 -5.55 51.49
CA ARG A 147 21.85 -5.06 52.83
C ARG A 147 21.07 -6.07 53.67
N LEU A 148 20.30 -6.97 53.05
CA LEU A 148 19.42 -7.91 53.78
C LEU A 148 20.08 -9.24 54.15
N GLY A 149 21.20 -9.61 53.53
CA GLY A 149 21.83 -10.92 53.72
C GLY A 149 21.09 -12.02 52.95
N SER A 150 21.81 -12.80 52.15
CA SER A 150 21.20 -13.70 51.18
C SER A 150 20.67 -15.00 51.79
N SER A 151 19.35 -15.20 51.75
CA SER A 151 18.72 -16.53 51.74
C SER A 151 18.04 -16.82 50.39
N SER A 152 18.69 -16.51 49.26
CA SER A 152 18.14 -16.78 47.92
C SER A 152 18.50 -18.18 47.44
N THR A 153 17.66 -19.16 47.77
CA THR A 153 17.77 -20.56 47.31
C THR A 153 17.17 -20.76 45.91
N VAL A 154 17.81 -20.27 44.85
CA VAL A 154 17.51 -20.75 43.47
C VAL A 154 18.74 -20.85 42.56
N PRO A 155 19.60 -21.88 42.72
CA PRO A 155 20.41 -22.37 41.60
C PRO A 155 19.44 -22.93 40.53
N GLY A 156 19.37 -22.29 39.36
CA GLY A 156 18.57 -22.77 38.22
C GLY A 156 17.70 -21.71 37.52
N LEU A 157 17.25 -20.65 38.21
CA LEU A 157 16.26 -19.71 37.63
C LEU A 157 16.77 -19.00 36.35
N SER A 158 18.03 -18.54 36.34
CA SER A 158 18.64 -17.89 35.17
C SER A 158 18.70 -18.83 33.96
N ASP A 159 19.02 -20.10 34.19
CA ASP A 159 19.20 -21.07 33.12
C ASP A 159 17.86 -21.61 32.65
N ASN A 160 16.90 -21.82 33.54
CA ASN A 160 15.51 -22.07 33.17
C ASN A 160 14.92 -20.94 32.32
N LEU A 161 15.11 -19.67 32.68
CA LEU A 161 14.59 -18.54 31.87
C LEU A 161 15.25 -18.47 30.48
N LYS A 162 16.53 -18.84 30.34
CA LYS A 162 17.19 -18.99 29.02
C LYS A 162 16.64 -20.20 28.24
N THR A 163 16.47 -21.34 28.90
CA THR A 163 15.90 -22.54 28.28
C THR A 163 14.45 -22.31 27.86
N LEU A 164 13.69 -21.48 28.60
CA LEU A 164 12.34 -21.05 28.25
C LEU A 164 12.33 -20.15 27.01
N GLU A 165 13.20 -19.12 26.94
CA GLU A 165 13.38 -18.32 25.72
C GLU A 165 13.77 -19.20 24.51
N GLN A 166 14.68 -20.16 24.70
CA GLN A 166 15.10 -21.08 23.65
C GLN A 166 13.99 -22.03 23.21
N ALA A 167 13.22 -22.59 24.14
CA ALA A 167 12.10 -23.48 23.83
C ALA A 167 10.97 -22.74 23.09
N LEU A 168 10.64 -21.53 23.52
CA LEU A 168 9.71 -20.65 22.82
C LEU A 168 10.22 -20.31 21.41
N GLY A 169 11.50 -19.95 21.27
CA GLY A 169 12.11 -19.66 19.97
C GLY A 169 12.16 -20.85 19.00
N VAL A 170 12.20 -22.10 19.52
CA VAL A 170 12.05 -23.31 18.68
C VAL A 170 10.60 -23.46 18.21
N LEU A 171 9.61 -23.33 19.10
CA LEU A 171 8.19 -23.38 18.73
C LEU A 171 7.80 -22.25 17.75
N GLU A 172 8.27 -21.03 17.98
CA GLU A 172 8.11 -19.89 17.08
C GLU A 172 8.65 -20.20 15.68
N LYS A 173 9.83 -20.82 15.60
CA LYS A 173 10.44 -21.21 14.33
C LYS A 173 9.69 -22.34 13.64
N ASP A 174 9.31 -23.39 14.36
CA ASP A 174 8.54 -24.52 13.80
C ASP A 174 7.17 -24.04 13.28
N LEU A 175 6.55 -23.06 13.96
CA LEU A 175 5.34 -22.39 13.52
C LEU A 175 5.57 -21.56 12.24
N ILE A 176 6.67 -20.79 12.15
CA ILE A 176 7.04 -20.05 10.93
C ILE A 176 7.30 -21.01 9.76
N ASP A 177 8.06 -22.08 9.98
CA ASP A 177 8.38 -23.11 8.97
C ASP A 177 7.12 -23.91 8.56
N SER A 178 6.05 -23.92 9.35
CA SER A 178 4.72 -24.44 9.00
C SER A 178 3.90 -23.40 8.21
N ALA A 179 3.78 -22.18 8.75
CA ALA A 179 3.01 -21.08 8.19
C ALA A 179 3.51 -20.63 6.80
N LEU A 180 4.81 -20.73 6.52
CA LEU A 180 5.38 -20.43 5.20
C LEU A 180 5.14 -21.55 4.16
N LYS A 181 4.80 -22.76 4.58
CA LYS A 181 4.39 -23.86 3.69
C LYS A 181 2.89 -23.81 3.37
N ASP A 182 2.08 -23.26 4.26
CA ASP A 182 0.68 -22.97 3.99
C ASP A 182 0.55 -21.70 3.13
N PHE A 183 0.10 -21.87 1.88
CA PHE A 183 -0.04 -20.78 0.93
C PHE A 183 -1.02 -19.69 1.41
N ASN A 184 -2.10 -20.06 2.11
CA ASN A 184 -3.10 -19.10 2.56
C ASN A 184 -2.53 -18.23 3.68
N ILE A 185 -1.92 -18.85 4.69
CA ILE A 185 -1.32 -18.16 5.83
C ILE A 185 -0.16 -17.27 5.37
N SER A 186 0.75 -17.80 4.54
CA SER A 186 1.87 -17.04 3.95
C SER A 186 1.38 -15.82 3.14
N SER A 187 0.31 -15.98 2.36
CA SER A 187 -0.33 -14.89 1.61
C SER A 187 -0.95 -13.82 2.54
N MET A 188 -1.61 -14.22 3.62
CA MET A 188 -2.20 -13.29 4.60
C MET A 188 -1.13 -12.51 5.39
N ILE A 189 -0.01 -13.15 5.73
CA ILE A 189 1.15 -12.49 6.36
C ILE A 189 1.75 -11.45 5.41
N PHE A 190 1.94 -11.80 4.13
CA PHE A 190 2.46 -10.89 3.10
C PHE A 190 1.51 -9.69 2.89
N GLN A 191 0.20 -9.94 2.78
CA GLN A 191 -0.84 -8.93 2.71
C GLN A 191 -0.83 -7.99 3.93
N THR A 192 -0.62 -8.52 5.13
CA THR A 192 -0.54 -7.73 6.37
C THR A 192 0.70 -6.84 6.39
N ALA A 193 1.86 -7.34 5.95
CA ALA A 193 3.08 -6.54 5.77
C ALA A 193 2.86 -5.40 4.78
N HIS A 194 2.13 -5.62 3.68
CA HIS A 194 1.72 -4.57 2.74
C HIS A 194 0.78 -3.53 3.37
N SER A 195 -0.22 -3.96 4.15
CA SER A 195 -1.15 -3.04 4.82
C SER A 195 -0.44 -2.15 5.85
N ILE A 196 0.52 -2.69 6.60
CA ILE A 196 1.34 -1.90 7.54
C ILE A 196 2.30 -0.98 6.78
N ALA A 197 2.95 -1.45 5.71
CA ALA A 197 3.81 -0.60 4.86
C ALA A 197 3.04 0.60 4.28
N ARG A 198 1.78 0.41 3.87
CA ARG A 198 0.90 1.48 3.40
C ARG A 198 0.56 2.47 4.51
N ALA A 199 0.27 1.99 5.73
CA ALA A 199 0.02 2.82 6.90
C ALA A 199 1.24 3.67 7.30
N ASP A 200 2.41 3.04 7.42
CA ASP A 200 3.63 3.71 7.85
C ASP A 200 4.15 4.70 6.78
N LEU A 201 4.01 4.39 5.48
CA LEU A 201 4.32 5.31 4.40
C LEU A 201 3.40 6.54 4.41
N ALA A 202 2.09 6.36 4.62
CA ALA A 202 1.14 7.48 4.73
C ALA A 202 1.48 8.39 5.93
N VAL A 203 1.87 7.81 7.07
CA VAL A 203 2.33 8.58 8.24
C VAL A 203 3.64 9.32 7.97
N ALA A 204 4.58 8.72 7.22
CA ALA A 204 5.83 9.39 6.83
C ALA A 204 5.58 10.59 5.89
N VAL A 205 4.69 10.44 4.92
CA VAL A 205 4.25 11.53 4.03
C VAL A 205 3.53 12.64 4.80
N GLN A 206 2.61 12.28 5.71
CA GLN A 206 1.90 13.25 6.57
C GLN A 206 2.86 14.09 7.44
N LYS A 207 3.99 13.50 7.85
CA LYS A 207 5.00 14.13 8.72
C LYS A 207 6.13 14.83 7.97
N ASP A 208 6.12 14.80 6.64
CA ASP A 208 7.22 15.26 5.78
C ASP A 208 8.58 14.64 6.18
N ASP A 209 8.60 13.32 6.42
CA ASP A 209 9.82 12.58 6.77
C ASP A 209 10.68 12.32 5.51
N VAL A 210 11.29 13.40 5.02
CA VAL A 210 12.09 13.42 3.78
C VAL A 210 13.25 12.42 3.85
N GLU A 211 13.92 12.28 5.01
CA GLU A 211 15.05 11.36 5.18
C GLU A 211 14.62 9.90 5.01
N PHE A 212 13.48 9.50 5.59
CA PHE A 212 12.92 8.16 5.41
C PHE A 212 12.48 7.90 3.97
N LEU A 213 11.77 8.85 3.35
CA LEU A 213 11.22 8.72 2.00
C LEU A 213 12.33 8.65 0.93
N ASP A 214 13.32 9.54 0.99
CA ASP A 214 14.44 9.55 0.05
C ASP A 214 15.37 8.35 0.27
N GLY A 215 15.53 7.89 1.52
CA GLY A 215 16.22 6.63 1.82
C GLY A 215 15.58 5.44 1.10
N LEU A 216 14.24 5.33 1.10
CA LEU A 216 13.51 4.29 0.38
C LEU A 216 13.62 4.44 -1.15
N ARG A 217 13.48 5.67 -1.69
CA ARG A 217 13.65 5.94 -3.14
C ARG A 217 15.04 5.55 -3.63
N ILE A 218 16.09 5.88 -2.86
CA ILE A 218 17.48 5.51 -3.16
C ILE A 218 17.65 3.99 -3.21
N GLU A 219 17.07 3.24 -2.26
CA GLU A 219 17.13 1.78 -2.28
C GLU A 219 16.41 1.16 -3.49
N VAL A 220 15.26 1.71 -3.91
CA VAL A 220 14.55 1.27 -5.12
C VAL A 220 15.39 1.58 -6.37
N ALA A 221 15.93 2.79 -6.49
CA ALA A 221 16.81 3.17 -7.60
C ALA A 221 18.06 2.26 -7.70
N GLN A 222 18.67 1.91 -6.57
CA GLN A 222 19.78 0.94 -6.54
C GLN A 222 19.37 -0.46 -7.02
N LYS A 223 18.16 -0.94 -6.67
CA LYS A 223 17.62 -2.22 -7.16
C LYS A 223 17.37 -2.18 -8.67
N LYS A 224 16.83 -1.07 -9.21
CA LYS A 224 16.66 -0.83 -10.66
C LYS A 224 18.02 -0.82 -11.40
N ILE A 225 19.02 -0.10 -10.89
CA ILE A 225 20.39 -0.06 -11.45
C ILE A 225 21.04 -1.46 -11.45
N ALA A 226 20.83 -2.25 -10.39
CA ALA A 226 21.33 -3.62 -10.32
C ALA A 226 20.67 -4.54 -11.38
N ALA A 227 19.38 -4.36 -11.66
CA ALA A 227 18.68 -5.10 -12.72
C ALA A 227 19.21 -4.73 -14.12
N LEU A 228 19.36 -3.43 -14.43
CA LEU A 228 19.90 -2.94 -15.71
C LEU A 228 21.32 -3.46 -16.01
N ARG A 229 22.12 -3.73 -14.97
CA ARG A 229 23.45 -4.34 -15.10
C ARG A 229 23.41 -5.80 -15.51
N ASN A 230 22.36 -6.53 -15.15
CA ASN A 230 22.23 -7.97 -15.43
C ASN A 230 21.64 -8.25 -16.82
N ILE A 231 20.93 -7.28 -17.42
CA ILE A 231 20.42 -7.40 -18.78
C ILE A 231 21.54 -7.04 -19.76
N LYS A 232 22.03 -8.04 -20.49
CA LYS A 232 23.01 -7.86 -21.57
C LYS A 232 22.33 -7.76 -22.93
N SER A 233 22.99 -7.10 -23.87
CA SER A 233 22.60 -7.06 -25.28
C SER A 233 23.85 -6.96 -26.17
N PRO A 234 23.96 -7.76 -27.24
CA PRO A 234 25.06 -7.67 -28.19
C PRO A 234 24.93 -6.43 -29.07
N GLU A 235 26.07 -5.84 -29.44
CA GLU A 235 26.20 -4.80 -30.47
C GLU A 235 27.44 -5.06 -31.32
N ILE A 236 27.36 -4.79 -32.62
CA ILE A 236 28.49 -4.92 -33.53
C ILE A 236 29.21 -3.56 -33.63
N ILE A 237 30.45 -3.49 -33.15
CA ILE A 237 31.28 -2.27 -33.22
C ILE A 237 32.57 -2.62 -33.97
N GLY A 238 32.82 -1.93 -35.08
CA GLY A 238 34.01 -2.19 -35.91
C GLY A 238 34.03 -3.56 -36.60
N GLY A 239 32.89 -4.26 -36.68
CA GLY A 239 32.77 -5.61 -37.23
C GLY A 239 32.81 -6.73 -36.20
N GLU A 240 33.08 -6.44 -34.93
CA GLU A 240 33.03 -7.43 -33.83
C GLU A 240 31.77 -7.30 -32.98
N GLU A 241 31.12 -8.43 -32.69
CA GLU A 241 29.99 -8.49 -31.75
C GLU A 241 30.49 -8.43 -30.29
N ARG A 242 29.98 -7.45 -29.54
CA ARG A 242 30.38 -7.17 -28.15
C ARG A 242 29.14 -7.00 -27.27
N GLU A 243 29.08 -7.71 -26.14
CA GLU A 243 28.00 -7.55 -25.18
C GLU A 243 28.15 -6.29 -24.32
N PHE A 244 27.11 -5.46 -24.29
CA PHE A 244 26.96 -4.33 -23.37
C PHE A 244 25.77 -4.56 -22.43
N SER A 245 25.92 -4.17 -21.16
CA SER A 245 24.76 -4.15 -20.26
C SER A 245 23.83 -3.00 -20.63
N GLN A 246 22.52 -3.12 -20.35
CA GLN A 246 21.60 -2.01 -20.54
C GLN A 246 21.99 -0.80 -19.69
N LEU A 247 22.58 -1.02 -18.52
CA LEU A 247 23.19 0.04 -17.71
C LEU A 247 24.27 0.81 -18.49
N ASP A 248 25.20 0.14 -19.18
CA ASP A 248 26.25 0.81 -19.95
C ASP A 248 25.66 1.69 -21.06
N LYS A 249 24.57 1.23 -21.72
CA LYS A 249 23.88 1.99 -22.77
C LYS A 249 23.15 3.21 -22.21
N GLU A 250 22.46 3.05 -21.09
CA GLU A 250 21.71 4.12 -20.44
C GLU A 250 22.65 5.23 -19.94
N LEU A 251 23.78 4.85 -19.34
CA LEU A 251 24.80 5.80 -18.90
C LEU A 251 25.43 6.56 -20.08
N ASN A 252 25.74 5.88 -21.19
CA ASN A 252 26.20 6.56 -22.42
C ASN A 252 25.16 7.55 -22.96
N ARG A 253 23.87 7.19 -22.92
CA ARG A 253 22.78 8.09 -23.34
C ARG A 253 22.74 9.34 -22.46
N ILE A 254 22.84 9.18 -21.14
CA ILE A 254 22.87 10.30 -20.18
C ILE A 254 24.09 11.21 -20.37
N ILE A 255 25.28 10.65 -20.66
CA ILE A 255 26.49 11.46 -20.96
C ILE A 255 26.25 12.40 -22.16
N LEU A 256 25.54 11.92 -23.18
CA LEU A 256 25.21 12.68 -24.38
C LEU A 256 24.04 13.67 -24.16
N GLU A 257 22.98 13.25 -23.48
CA GLU A 257 21.79 14.08 -23.17
C GLU A 257 22.14 15.29 -22.30
N GLU A 258 22.84 15.06 -21.19
CA GLU A 258 23.17 16.08 -20.19
C GLU A 258 24.49 16.81 -20.49
N ASN A 259 25.08 16.54 -21.67
CA ASN A 259 26.39 17.03 -22.11
C ASN A 259 27.46 16.99 -21.01
N LEU A 260 27.50 15.89 -20.23
CA LEU A 260 28.40 15.75 -19.07
C LEU A 260 29.89 15.88 -19.46
N THR A 261 30.18 15.73 -20.75
CA THR A 261 31.43 16.06 -21.44
C THR A 261 32.03 17.41 -21.04
N GLU A 262 31.23 18.42 -20.73
CA GLU A 262 31.69 19.74 -20.31
C GLU A 262 32.01 19.79 -18.81
N ARG A 263 31.34 18.96 -18.00
CA ARG A 263 31.54 18.82 -16.54
C ARG A 263 32.65 17.80 -16.17
N ARG A 264 33.56 17.51 -17.10
CA ARG A 264 34.68 16.54 -16.91
C ARG A 264 35.58 16.88 -15.72
N SER A 265 35.79 18.16 -15.41
CA SER A 265 36.59 18.61 -14.25
C SER A 265 35.95 18.22 -12.92
N GLU A 266 34.67 18.55 -12.75
CA GLU A 266 33.85 18.17 -11.59
C GLU A 266 33.76 16.65 -11.43
N GLY A 267 33.56 15.93 -12.54
CA GLY A 267 33.55 14.46 -12.54
C GLY A 267 34.89 13.85 -12.12
N ARG A 268 36.02 14.44 -12.52
CA ARG A 268 37.37 14.02 -12.06
C ARG A 268 37.53 14.26 -10.57
N GLU A 269 37.05 15.39 -10.05
CA GLU A 269 37.15 15.71 -8.62
C GLU A 269 36.30 14.76 -7.77
N ASN A 270 35.04 14.54 -8.14
CA ASN A 270 34.16 13.56 -7.48
C ASN A 270 34.71 12.13 -7.58
N LEU A 271 35.23 11.72 -8.74
CA LEU A 271 35.88 10.41 -8.89
C LEU A 271 37.13 10.30 -8.00
N ASN A 272 37.93 11.36 -7.87
CA ASN A 272 39.10 11.37 -6.98
C ASN A 272 38.70 11.30 -5.50
N GLN A 273 37.62 11.98 -5.07
CA GLN A 273 37.08 11.85 -3.73
C GLN A 273 36.57 10.43 -3.45
N ILE A 274 35.79 9.84 -4.37
CA ILE A 274 35.30 8.45 -4.27
C ILE A 274 36.47 7.44 -4.25
N ILE A 275 37.51 7.65 -5.06
CA ILE A 275 38.73 6.85 -5.04
C ILE A 275 39.46 7.03 -3.70
N GLY A 276 39.55 8.23 -3.14
CA GLY A 276 40.15 8.49 -1.83
C GLY A 276 39.41 7.80 -0.68
N GLN A 277 38.08 7.86 -0.68
CA GLN A 277 37.22 7.16 0.26
C GLN A 277 37.40 5.63 0.15
N ARG A 278 37.29 5.07 -1.06
CA ARG A 278 37.45 3.62 -1.28
C ARG A 278 38.87 3.11 -1.05
N LYS A 279 39.91 3.93 -1.29
CA LYS A 279 41.29 3.63 -0.87
C LYS A 279 41.35 3.53 0.66
N THR A 280 40.74 4.48 1.37
CA THR A 280 40.67 4.46 2.84
C THR A 280 39.93 3.22 3.36
N GLU A 281 38.82 2.82 2.73
CA GLU A 281 38.09 1.59 3.03
C GLU A 281 38.91 0.33 2.75
N ALA A 282 39.58 0.25 1.59
CA ALA A 282 40.43 -0.88 1.23
C ALA A 282 41.60 -1.04 2.21
N LEU A 283 42.25 0.06 2.62
CA LEU A 283 43.30 0.04 3.63
C LEU A 283 42.76 -0.39 5.01
N LYS A 284 41.61 0.14 5.44
CA LYS A 284 40.93 -0.33 6.68
C LYS A 284 40.62 -1.82 6.63
N ALA A 285 40.19 -2.35 5.47
CA ALA A 285 39.87 -3.75 5.28
C ALA A 285 41.13 -4.66 5.28
N ILE A 286 42.24 -4.22 4.67
CA ILE A 286 43.53 -4.92 4.69
C ILE A 286 44.08 -4.97 6.13
N VAL A 287 44.11 -3.82 6.82
CA VAL A 287 44.54 -3.74 8.23
C VAL A 287 43.69 -4.66 9.12
N ARG A 288 42.36 -4.62 8.97
CA ARG A 288 41.46 -5.52 9.70
C ARG A 288 41.76 -6.99 9.40
N ARG A 289 42.02 -7.37 8.13
CA ARG A 289 42.35 -8.75 7.77
C ARG A 289 43.73 -9.21 8.27
N ARG A 290 44.74 -8.35 8.21
CA ARG A 290 46.10 -8.63 8.72
C ARG A 290 46.10 -8.78 10.23
N GLY A 291 45.47 -7.85 10.95
CA GLY A 291 45.30 -7.94 12.39
C GLY A 291 44.51 -9.19 12.82
N LEU A 292 43.39 -9.52 12.15
CA LEU A 292 42.64 -10.75 12.45
C LEU A 292 43.42 -12.03 12.15
N ARG A 293 44.27 -12.06 11.11
CA ARG A 293 45.20 -13.17 10.88
C ARG A 293 46.28 -13.24 11.96
N ARG A 294 46.85 -12.10 12.36
CA ARG A 294 47.88 -12.03 13.41
C ARG A 294 47.31 -12.50 14.76
N VAL A 295 46.09 -12.09 15.12
CA VAL A 295 45.34 -12.62 16.27
C VAL A 295 45.08 -14.12 16.14
N ALA A 296 44.70 -14.60 14.95
CA ALA A 296 44.45 -16.03 14.70
C ALA A 296 45.73 -16.91 14.72
N THR A 297 46.90 -16.34 14.44
CA THR A 297 48.19 -17.02 14.64
C THR A 297 48.58 -16.99 16.11
N LEU A 298 48.41 -15.84 16.79
CA LEU A 298 48.71 -15.71 18.21
C LEU A 298 47.87 -16.67 19.07
N MET A 299 46.61 -16.97 18.71
CA MET A 299 45.81 -17.97 19.44
C MET A 299 46.40 -19.39 19.46
N LEU A 300 47.40 -19.71 18.61
CA LEU A 300 48.04 -21.03 18.61
C LEU A 300 49.23 -21.11 19.58
N SER A 301 49.78 -19.97 19.99
CA SER A 301 50.93 -19.87 20.90
C SER A 301 50.58 -19.24 22.25
N ASP A 302 49.55 -18.40 22.30
CA ASP A 302 49.05 -17.73 23.49
C ASP A 302 47.84 -18.50 24.04
N LYS A 303 48.05 -19.09 25.23
CA LYS A 303 47.10 -19.98 25.89
C LYS A 303 45.84 -19.24 26.36
N GLU A 304 45.94 -17.97 26.74
CA GLU A 304 44.79 -17.18 27.17
C GLU A 304 43.94 -16.79 25.96
N LEU A 305 44.59 -16.39 24.86
CA LEU A 305 43.94 -16.12 23.56
C LEU A 305 43.25 -17.37 22.97
N LEU A 306 43.84 -18.56 23.14
CA LEU A 306 43.23 -19.83 22.76
C LEU A 306 41.96 -20.12 23.57
N GLU A 307 42.03 -19.97 24.89
CA GLU A 307 40.90 -20.20 25.78
C GLU A 307 39.76 -19.18 25.51
N MET A 308 40.10 -17.91 25.26
CA MET A 308 39.14 -16.89 24.82
C MET A 308 38.43 -17.29 23.52
N SER A 309 39.21 -17.76 22.55
CA SER A 309 38.72 -18.20 21.22
C SER A 309 37.82 -19.44 21.33
N ALA A 310 38.18 -20.40 22.17
CA ALA A 310 37.38 -21.58 22.50
C ALA A 310 36.03 -21.19 23.13
N LYS A 311 36.05 -20.40 24.21
CA LYS A 311 34.83 -19.96 24.92
C LYS A 311 33.90 -19.09 24.08
N ILE A 312 34.43 -18.30 23.12
CA ILE A 312 33.60 -17.50 22.21
C ILE A 312 33.00 -18.31 21.06
N SER A 313 33.75 -19.27 20.52
CA SER A 313 33.28 -20.09 19.39
C SER A 313 32.45 -21.31 19.79
N GLY A 314 32.46 -21.69 21.08
CA GLY A 314 31.80 -22.90 21.58
C GLY A 314 32.52 -24.19 21.19
N LEU A 315 33.80 -24.12 20.85
CA LEU A 315 34.64 -25.26 20.47
C LEU A 315 35.65 -25.57 21.59
N SER A 316 36.12 -26.82 21.66
CA SER A 316 37.22 -27.17 22.57
C SER A 316 38.56 -26.60 22.06
N GLN A 317 39.55 -26.48 22.96
CA GLN A 317 40.86 -25.94 22.60
C GLN A 317 41.61 -26.87 21.63
N GLU A 318 41.53 -28.19 21.84
CA GLU A 318 42.11 -29.21 20.96
C GLU A 318 41.54 -29.07 19.54
N LYS A 319 40.21 -28.94 19.43
CA LYS A 319 39.51 -28.80 18.16
C LYS A 319 39.83 -27.49 17.43
N ILE A 320 40.35 -26.47 18.10
CA ILE A 320 40.88 -25.25 17.47
C ILE A 320 42.34 -25.41 17.06
N LEU A 321 43.15 -26.15 17.84
CA LEU A 321 44.55 -26.46 17.48
C LEU A 321 44.62 -27.35 16.23
N GLU A 322 43.81 -28.42 16.18
CA GLU A 322 43.69 -29.40 15.09
C GLU A 322 43.31 -28.80 13.71
N MET A 323 42.85 -27.55 13.66
CA MET A 323 42.44 -26.83 12.44
C MET A 323 43.60 -26.38 11.53
N GLU A 324 44.60 -27.23 11.32
CA GLU A 324 45.85 -26.91 10.59
C GLU A 324 45.70 -26.82 9.06
N ASP A 325 44.68 -27.47 8.50
CA ASP A 325 44.34 -27.41 7.09
C ASP A 325 43.90 -25.99 6.65
N GLU A 326 43.69 -25.80 5.35
CA GLU A 326 43.33 -24.47 4.82
C GLU A 326 41.91 -24.05 5.25
N GLU A 327 41.01 -25.02 5.42
CA GLU A 327 39.62 -24.83 5.86
C GLU A 327 39.57 -24.44 7.34
N GLY A 328 40.35 -25.12 8.18
CA GLY A 328 40.56 -24.83 9.59
C GLY A 328 41.22 -23.47 9.82
N ARG A 329 42.26 -23.12 9.04
CA ARG A 329 42.86 -21.77 9.09
C ARG A 329 41.84 -20.66 8.77
N LYS A 330 40.92 -20.87 7.82
CA LYS A 330 39.82 -19.93 7.55
C LYS A 330 38.83 -19.85 8.72
N LYS A 331 38.50 -20.97 9.36
CA LYS A 331 37.66 -21.01 10.58
C LYS A 331 38.31 -20.26 11.74
N ARG A 332 39.60 -20.44 12.01
CA ARG A 332 40.32 -19.68 13.06
C ARG A 332 40.31 -18.16 12.86
N VAL A 333 40.47 -17.68 11.62
CA VAL A 333 40.35 -16.24 11.32
C VAL A 333 38.93 -15.71 11.58
N ARG A 334 37.89 -16.53 11.38
CA ARG A 334 36.50 -16.17 11.74
C ARG A 334 36.31 -16.06 13.25
N ILE A 335 36.88 -17.00 14.02
CA ILE A 335 36.85 -17.00 15.49
C ILE A 335 37.59 -15.78 16.04
N ALA A 336 38.76 -15.44 15.50
CA ALA A 336 39.49 -14.21 15.83
C ALA A 336 38.65 -12.94 15.56
N GLY A 337 37.83 -12.94 14.49
CA GLY A 337 36.86 -11.87 14.21
C GLY A 337 35.81 -11.74 15.31
N GLN A 338 35.17 -12.84 15.70
CA GLN A 338 34.19 -12.89 16.78
C GLN A 338 34.78 -12.45 18.13
N LEU A 339 36.06 -12.78 18.38
CA LEU A 339 36.80 -12.35 19.57
C LEU A 339 37.04 -10.84 19.59
N VAL A 340 37.57 -10.27 18.49
CA VAL A 340 37.85 -8.83 18.38
C VAL A 340 36.59 -7.97 18.43
N ASP A 341 35.50 -8.41 17.80
CA ASP A 341 34.22 -7.69 17.82
C ASP A 341 33.44 -7.90 19.14
N THR A 342 33.90 -8.78 20.03
CA THR A 342 33.27 -8.98 21.34
C THR A 342 33.71 -7.89 22.33
N PRO A 343 32.78 -7.11 22.91
CA PRO A 343 33.15 -6.05 23.87
C PRO A 343 33.91 -6.60 25.07
N LYS A 344 34.93 -5.87 25.55
CA LYS A 344 35.78 -6.25 26.72
C LYS A 344 34.95 -6.70 27.94
N ARG A 345 33.78 -6.09 28.17
CA ARG A 345 32.81 -6.49 29.23
C ARG A 345 32.26 -7.92 29.11
N LYS A 346 32.14 -8.47 27.90
CA LYS A 346 31.71 -9.87 27.65
C LYS A 346 32.88 -10.84 27.78
N LEU A 347 34.12 -10.43 27.47
CA LEU A 347 35.32 -11.22 27.75
C LEU A 347 35.57 -11.36 29.26
N PHE A 348 35.43 -10.27 30.02
CA PHE A 348 35.43 -10.32 31.50
C PHE A 348 34.43 -11.34 32.05
N LYS A 349 33.21 -11.40 31.51
CA LYS A 349 32.18 -12.37 31.93
C LYS A 349 32.52 -13.84 31.60
N LEU A 350 33.49 -14.11 30.72
CA LEU A 350 33.97 -15.45 30.40
C LEU A 350 35.18 -15.87 31.28
N GLY A 351 35.57 -15.03 32.25
CA GLY A 351 36.63 -15.29 33.22
C GLY A 351 37.98 -14.65 32.90
N PHE A 352 38.09 -13.85 31.84
CA PHE A 352 39.35 -13.24 31.40
C PHE A 352 39.54 -11.85 32.00
N SER A 353 40.65 -11.63 32.71
CA SER A 353 40.99 -10.35 33.34
C SER A 353 42.00 -9.52 32.55
N VAL A 354 42.77 -10.16 31.68
CA VAL A 354 43.73 -9.54 30.75
C VAL A 354 43.15 -9.67 29.33
N PHE A 355 43.29 -8.62 28.52
CA PHE A 355 42.97 -8.68 27.09
C PHE A 355 44.18 -8.29 26.26
N PRO A 356 44.43 -8.96 25.13
CA PRO A 356 45.34 -8.46 24.13
C PRO A 356 44.89 -7.05 23.70
N ASP A 357 45.85 -6.14 23.58
CA ASP A 357 45.60 -4.81 23.03
C ASP A 357 45.41 -4.92 21.51
N PHE A 358 44.20 -5.31 21.11
CA PHE A 358 43.82 -5.43 19.71
C PHE A 358 43.96 -4.09 18.97
N GLU A 359 43.68 -2.96 19.62
CA GLU A 359 43.83 -1.63 19.05
C GLU A 359 45.30 -1.37 18.68
N LYS A 360 46.24 -1.70 19.57
CA LYS A 360 47.68 -1.67 19.26
C LYS A 360 48.07 -2.62 18.13
N ILE A 361 47.54 -3.85 18.10
CA ILE A 361 47.82 -4.80 16.99
C ILE A 361 47.35 -4.23 15.64
N PHE A 362 46.15 -3.64 15.57
CA PHE A 362 45.66 -3.00 14.35
C PHE A 362 46.43 -1.71 14.02
N ALA A 363 46.87 -0.94 15.02
CA ALA A 363 47.71 0.25 14.83
C ALA A 363 49.12 -0.11 14.31
N GLU A 364 49.75 -1.18 14.80
CA GLU A 364 51.02 -1.70 14.28
C GLU A 364 50.88 -2.17 12.82
N GLU A 365 49.83 -2.93 12.49
CA GLU A 365 49.59 -3.36 11.10
C GLU A 365 49.22 -2.18 10.19
N ARG A 366 48.60 -1.13 10.73
CA ARG A 366 48.38 0.14 10.02
C ARG A 366 49.70 0.87 9.77
N GLN A 367 50.55 1.01 10.79
CA GLN A 367 51.85 1.68 10.70
C GLN A 367 52.78 0.99 9.71
N LYS A 368 52.86 -0.36 9.70
CA LYS A 368 53.61 -1.12 8.70
C LYS A 368 53.08 -0.87 7.28
N LEU A 369 51.76 -0.82 7.11
CA LEU A 369 51.13 -0.57 5.82
C LEU A 369 51.39 0.86 5.33
N ASP A 370 51.30 1.84 6.22
CA ASP A 370 51.59 3.25 5.94
C ASP A 370 53.09 3.47 5.64
N GLN A 371 54.00 2.77 6.32
CA GLN A 371 55.44 2.78 6.01
C GLN A 371 55.75 2.24 4.62
N ILE A 372 55.09 1.16 4.19
CA ILE A 372 55.25 0.63 2.82
C ILE A 372 54.68 1.62 1.78
N LEU A 373 53.57 2.30 2.11
CA LEU A 373 52.98 3.33 1.25
C LEU A 373 53.85 4.61 1.17
N GLN A 374 54.59 4.95 2.23
CA GLN A 374 55.54 6.07 2.26
C GLN A 374 56.77 5.87 1.36
N LEU A 375 57.02 4.65 0.86
CA LEU A 375 58.09 4.36 -0.09
C LEU A 375 57.69 4.64 -1.56
N ASP A 376 56.41 4.92 -1.82
CA ASP A 376 55.84 5.26 -3.13
C ASP A 376 56.14 4.26 -4.30
N ASP A 377 56.55 3.03 -3.98
CA ASP A 377 56.79 1.94 -4.95
C ASP A 377 55.57 0.99 -5.04
N PRO A 378 54.81 1.00 -6.16
CA PRO A 378 53.63 0.14 -6.32
C PRO A 378 53.98 -1.35 -6.42
N LEU A 379 55.15 -1.71 -6.94
CA LEU A 379 55.59 -3.11 -7.08
C LEU A 379 55.98 -3.67 -5.72
N LEU A 380 56.68 -2.88 -4.91
CA LEU A 380 57.01 -3.25 -3.53
C LEU A 380 55.73 -3.43 -2.69
N PHE A 381 54.75 -2.54 -2.83
CA PHE A 381 53.44 -2.70 -2.18
C PHE A 381 52.70 -3.96 -2.66
N CYS A 382 52.68 -4.24 -3.97
CA CYS A 382 52.00 -5.42 -4.51
C CYS A 382 52.66 -6.74 -4.09
N ALA A 383 53.99 -6.79 -4.03
CA ALA A 383 54.75 -7.97 -3.58
C ALA A 383 54.45 -8.34 -2.12
N GLN A 384 53.98 -7.39 -1.30
CA GLN A 384 53.61 -7.60 0.10
C GLN A 384 52.14 -8.02 0.29
N LEU A 385 51.35 -8.22 -0.78
CA LEU A 385 49.94 -8.65 -0.71
C LEU A 385 49.79 -10.15 -1.03
N ASN A 386 49.04 -10.87 -0.20
CA ASN A 386 48.61 -12.25 -0.54
C ASN A 386 47.36 -12.25 -1.43
N SER A 387 47.14 -13.35 -2.16
CA SER A 387 46.00 -13.54 -3.08
C SER A 387 44.64 -13.15 -2.49
N GLY A 388 44.39 -13.50 -1.23
CA GLY A 388 43.16 -13.13 -0.53
C GLY A 388 42.99 -11.63 -0.29
N GLU A 389 44.06 -10.91 0.05
CA GLU A 389 44.07 -9.44 0.17
C GLU A 389 43.93 -8.78 -1.21
N PHE A 390 44.56 -9.35 -2.23
CA PHE A 390 44.47 -8.89 -3.61
C PHE A 390 43.04 -9.01 -4.18
N GLU A 391 42.34 -10.13 -3.92
CA GLU A 391 40.91 -10.26 -4.27
C GLU A 391 40.00 -9.32 -3.46
N GLN A 392 40.37 -9.01 -2.21
CA GLN A 392 39.62 -8.04 -1.40
C GLN A 392 39.80 -6.60 -1.89
N ILE A 393 41.01 -6.25 -2.33
CA ILE A 393 41.31 -5.01 -3.06
C ILE A 393 40.46 -4.96 -4.34
N LYS A 394 40.50 -6.00 -5.19
CA LYS A 394 39.67 -6.08 -6.42
C LYS A 394 38.16 -5.98 -6.17
N LYS A 395 37.69 -6.37 -4.98
CA LYS A 395 36.26 -6.30 -4.58
C LYS A 395 35.86 -4.90 -4.08
N ILE A 396 36.71 -4.25 -3.28
CA ILE A 396 36.44 -2.91 -2.68
C ILE A 396 36.74 -1.79 -3.67
N LEU A 397 37.82 -1.95 -4.45
CA LEU A 397 38.15 -1.17 -5.64
C LEU A 397 37.74 -1.99 -6.88
N PRO A 398 36.43 -2.04 -7.23
CA PRO A 398 35.95 -2.82 -8.36
C PRO A 398 36.61 -2.33 -9.64
N ASN A 399 37.53 -3.15 -10.17
CA ASN A 399 38.33 -2.94 -11.39
C ASN A 399 38.16 -1.56 -12.09
N ILE A 400 38.68 -0.51 -11.45
CA ILE A 400 38.71 0.86 -11.99
C ILE A 400 39.63 0.94 -13.23
N PHE A 401 40.31 -0.17 -13.57
CA PHE A 401 41.25 -0.33 -14.67
C PHE A 401 40.88 -1.42 -15.69
N ARG A 402 39.71 -2.09 -15.59
CA ARG A 402 39.27 -2.97 -16.70
C ARG A 402 38.69 -2.15 -17.85
N ARG A 403 39.15 -2.49 -19.06
CA ARG A 403 38.97 -1.77 -20.34
C ARG A 403 39.81 -0.48 -20.42
N GLU A 404 40.28 -0.20 -21.63
CA GLU A 404 41.05 0.98 -22.08
C GLU A 404 40.17 2.25 -22.10
N ILE A 405 39.46 2.48 -20.99
CA ILE A 405 38.58 3.61 -20.77
C ILE A 405 39.41 4.61 -19.97
N THR A 406 39.63 5.80 -20.54
CA THR A 406 40.39 6.88 -19.90
C THR A 406 39.80 7.25 -18.53
N ALA A 407 40.60 7.87 -17.66
CA ALA A 407 40.11 8.36 -16.36
C ALA A 407 38.91 9.30 -16.54
N ASP A 408 38.92 10.09 -17.62
CA ASP A 408 37.88 11.05 -17.99
C ASP A 408 36.55 10.35 -18.31
N ASN A 409 36.59 9.27 -19.08
CA ASN A 409 35.39 8.49 -19.37
C ASN A 409 34.83 7.84 -18.09
N LYS A 410 35.67 7.41 -17.14
CA LYS A 410 35.23 6.86 -15.84
C LYS A 410 34.57 7.93 -14.95
N ALA A 411 35.09 9.15 -14.96
CA ALA A 411 34.48 10.30 -14.31
C ALA A 411 33.09 10.59 -14.89
N LEU A 412 32.97 10.58 -16.22
CA LEU A 412 31.69 10.74 -16.93
C LEU A 412 30.67 9.63 -16.59
N PHE A 413 31.08 8.36 -16.60
CA PHE A 413 30.20 7.24 -16.19
C PHE A 413 29.76 7.32 -14.73
N THR A 414 30.57 7.91 -13.84
CA THR A 414 30.21 8.14 -12.43
C THR A 414 29.13 9.21 -12.32
N LEU A 415 29.36 10.40 -12.92
CA LEU A 415 28.36 11.47 -12.97
C LEU A 415 27.04 10.99 -13.61
N ALA A 416 27.12 10.28 -14.73
CA ALA A 416 25.95 9.74 -15.41
C ALA A 416 25.18 8.72 -14.55
N LYS A 417 25.88 7.98 -13.68
CA LYS A 417 25.25 7.03 -12.76
C LYS A 417 24.58 7.74 -11.60
N ASP A 418 25.14 8.83 -11.10
CA ASP A 418 24.53 9.64 -10.05
C ASP A 418 23.29 10.37 -10.60
N VAL A 419 23.34 10.86 -11.85
CA VAL A 419 22.17 11.38 -12.58
C VAL A 419 21.12 10.28 -12.80
N LEU A 420 21.52 9.09 -13.27
CA LEU A 420 20.61 7.95 -13.43
C LEU A 420 19.96 7.55 -12.09
N GLN A 421 20.71 7.57 -10.99
CA GLN A 421 20.18 7.24 -9.67
C GLN A 421 19.18 8.29 -9.18
N LYS A 422 19.40 9.58 -9.46
CA LYS A 422 18.44 10.65 -9.18
C LYS A 422 17.17 10.51 -10.03
N ARG A 423 17.31 10.39 -11.36
CA ARG A 423 16.16 10.15 -12.27
C ARG A 423 15.34 8.94 -11.82
N LEU A 424 15.97 7.80 -11.52
CA LEU A 424 15.26 6.60 -11.07
C LEU A 424 14.65 6.71 -9.65
N ALA A 425 15.18 7.59 -8.79
CA ALA A 425 14.61 7.89 -7.48
C ALA A 425 13.40 8.83 -7.60
N GLU A 426 13.45 9.81 -8.51
CA GLU A 426 12.34 10.70 -8.87
C GLU A 426 11.22 9.93 -9.61
N GLU A 427 11.57 8.94 -10.45
CA GLU A 427 10.66 8.00 -11.12
C GLU A 427 10.18 6.84 -10.21
N THR A 428 10.51 6.84 -8.92
CA THR A 428 10.07 5.77 -8.00
C THR A 428 8.62 6.00 -7.54
N THR A 429 7.77 5.00 -7.79
CA THR A 429 6.34 5.07 -7.48
C THR A 429 6.02 4.66 -6.04
N ASP A 430 4.90 5.14 -5.49
CA ASP A 430 4.41 4.74 -4.17
C ASP A 430 4.26 3.22 -4.02
N THR A 431 3.85 2.53 -5.10
CA THR A 431 3.77 1.07 -5.14
C THR A 431 5.13 0.41 -4.90
N GLU A 432 6.20 0.95 -5.47
CA GLU A 432 7.56 0.44 -5.28
C GLU A 432 8.12 0.77 -3.89
N LEU A 433 7.73 1.90 -3.30
CA LEU A 433 8.03 2.24 -1.91
C LEU A 433 7.32 1.30 -0.93
N VAL A 434 6.02 1.07 -1.13
CA VAL A 434 5.22 0.10 -0.37
C VAL A 434 5.80 -1.31 -0.50
N GLU A 435 6.12 -1.77 -1.71
CA GLU A 435 6.77 -3.06 -1.96
C GLU A 435 8.11 -3.16 -1.23
N ARG A 436 8.96 -2.13 -1.32
CA ARG A 436 10.27 -2.12 -0.64
C ARG A 436 10.13 -2.17 0.88
N LEU A 437 9.16 -1.46 1.44
CA LEU A 437 8.90 -1.40 2.87
C LEU A 437 8.22 -2.68 3.38
N ALA A 438 7.26 -3.25 2.64
CA ALA A 438 6.63 -4.53 2.97
C ALA A 438 7.67 -5.67 3.04
N ASN A 439 8.59 -5.74 2.07
CA ASN A 439 9.71 -6.68 2.10
C ASN A 439 10.66 -6.48 3.29
N LYS A 440 10.80 -5.25 3.83
CA LYS A 440 11.56 -4.99 5.08
C LYS A 440 10.78 -5.38 6.34
N LEU A 441 9.45 -5.29 6.30
CA LEU A 441 8.56 -5.59 7.42
C LEU A 441 8.22 -7.09 7.55
N PHE A 442 8.34 -7.87 6.48
CA PHE A 442 7.90 -9.27 6.43
C PHE A 442 8.56 -10.17 7.51
N GLU A 443 9.89 -10.17 7.63
CA GLU A 443 10.61 -10.94 8.66
C GLU A 443 10.27 -10.45 10.09
N PRO A 444 10.33 -9.14 10.44
CA PRO A 444 9.85 -8.64 11.72
C PRO A 444 8.38 -8.95 12.04
N LEU A 445 7.52 -9.06 11.03
CA LEU A 445 6.11 -9.41 11.20
C LEU A 445 5.95 -10.89 11.56
N LEU A 446 6.67 -11.78 10.87
CA LEU A 446 6.71 -13.22 11.18
C LEU A 446 7.13 -13.47 12.64
N ASP A 447 8.25 -12.85 13.07
CA ASP A 447 8.74 -12.90 14.45
C ASP A 447 7.68 -12.43 15.47
N LYS A 448 6.92 -11.38 15.12
CA LYS A 448 5.90 -10.81 16.00
C LYS A 448 4.66 -11.70 16.10
N ILE A 449 4.16 -12.19 14.97
CA ILE A 449 2.96 -13.03 14.91
C ILE A 449 3.22 -14.35 15.64
N SER A 450 4.35 -15.01 15.37
CA SER A 450 4.69 -16.28 15.99
C SER A 450 4.81 -16.15 17.51
N GLN A 451 5.40 -15.06 18.01
CA GLN A 451 5.43 -14.75 19.45
C GLN A 451 4.03 -14.56 20.02
N GLN A 452 3.20 -13.73 19.39
CA GLN A 452 1.85 -13.45 19.89
C GLN A 452 0.96 -14.71 19.93
N THR A 453 0.98 -15.55 18.89
CA THR A 453 0.11 -16.73 18.82
C THR A 453 0.62 -17.89 19.68
N VAL A 454 1.93 -18.07 19.83
CA VAL A 454 2.50 -19.02 20.80
C VAL A 454 2.17 -18.59 22.23
N ASP A 455 2.26 -17.30 22.56
CA ASP A 455 1.90 -16.77 23.88
C ASP A 455 0.40 -16.98 24.17
N GLN A 456 -0.47 -16.69 23.20
CA GLN A 456 -1.91 -16.96 23.28
C GLN A 456 -2.21 -18.45 23.44
N ALA A 457 -1.57 -19.33 22.68
CA ALA A 457 -1.78 -20.78 22.77
C ALA A 457 -1.36 -21.34 24.14
N VAL A 458 -0.22 -20.92 24.68
CA VAL A 458 0.24 -21.32 26.03
C VAL A 458 -0.76 -20.85 27.10
N SER A 459 -1.31 -19.64 26.96
CA SER A 459 -2.34 -19.09 27.85
C SER A 459 -3.68 -19.84 27.73
N PHE A 460 -4.14 -20.13 26.51
CA PHE A 460 -5.39 -20.85 26.23
C PHE A 460 -5.38 -22.28 26.78
N LEU A 461 -4.24 -22.96 26.63
CA LEU A 461 -4.00 -24.30 27.20
C LEU A 461 -3.85 -24.30 28.73
N LYS A 462 -3.92 -23.13 29.38
CA LYS A 462 -3.84 -22.92 30.85
C LYS A 462 -2.60 -23.57 31.47
N ILE A 463 -1.48 -23.51 30.77
CA ILE A 463 -0.22 -24.06 31.26
C ILE A 463 0.27 -23.12 32.37
N ASP A 464 0.49 -23.67 33.59
CA ASP A 464 0.92 -22.85 34.73
C ASP A 464 2.27 -22.18 34.46
N GLN A 465 2.28 -20.85 34.58
CA GLN A 465 3.44 -20.01 34.33
C GLN A 465 4.57 -20.31 35.33
N GLN A 466 4.22 -20.63 36.58
CA GLN A 466 5.21 -20.94 37.61
C GLN A 466 5.86 -22.32 37.35
N ALA A 467 5.08 -23.32 36.92
CA ALA A 467 5.59 -24.60 36.45
C ALA A 467 6.48 -24.47 35.20
N LEU A 468 6.15 -23.58 34.25
CA LEU A 468 6.99 -23.31 33.07
C LEU A 468 8.34 -22.67 33.44
N ILE A 469 8.37 -21.72 34.38
CA ILE A 469 9.62 -21.15 34.92
C ILE A 469 10.43 -22.22 35.67
N ASN A 470 9.79 -23.17 36.35
CA ASN A 470 10.46 -24.21 37.11
C ASN A 470 10.95 -25.38 36.23
N ASN A 471 10.26 -25.70 35.13
CA ASN A 471 10.62 -26.74 34.17
C ASN A 471 10.23 -26.33 32.72
N PRO A 472 11.09 -25.60 32.01
CA PRO A 472 10.82 -25.13 30.65
C PRO A 472 10.59 -26.24 29.61
N LEU A 473 11.09 -27.46 29.87
CA LEU A 473 10.96 -28.60 28.96
C LEU A 473 9.50 -29.09 28.83
N LEU A 474 8.60 -28.66 29.72
CA LEU A 474 7.16 -28.89 29.59
C LEU A 474 6.59 -28.38 28.25
N LEU A 475 7.15 -27.30 27.69
CA LEU A 475 6.74 -26.80 26.36
C LEU A 475 6.95 -27.84 25.25
N PHE A 476 8.02 -28.64 25.30
CA PHE A 476 8.26 -29.69 24.32
C PHE A 476 7.32 -30.89 24.48
N THR A 477 6.84 -31.16 25.70
CA THR A 477 5.83 -32.23 25.93
C THR A 477 4.44 -31.86 25.44
N LEU A 478 4.20 -30.58 25.15
CA LEU A 478 2.93 -30.04 24.66
C LEU A 478 3.06 -29.36 23.29
N SER A 479 4.22 -29.50 22.62
CA SER A 479 4.59 -28.76 21.41
C SER A 479 3.54 -28.88 20.30
N GLU A 480 3.11 -30.10 19.97
CA GLU A 480 2.09 -30.33 18.94
C GLU A 480 0.77 -29.62 19.23
N LYS A 481 0.36 -29.56 20.51
CA LYS A 481 -0.88 -28.88 20.93
C LYS A 481 -0.73 -27.36 20.91
N ILE A 482 0.42 -26.86 21.35
CA ILE A 482 0.75 -25.43 21.33
C ILE A 482 0.83 -24.94 19.88
N LEU A 483 1.50 -25.68 18.98
CA LEU A 483 1.62 -25.35 17.57
C LEU A 483 0.27 -25.40 16.85
N PHE A 484 -0.55 -26.43 17.10
CA PHE A 484 -1.90 -26.53 16.55
C PHE A 484 -2.77 -25.33 16.95
N GLU A 485 -2.82 -25.02 18.25
CA GLU A 485 -3.60 -23.89 18.77
C GLU A 485 -3.04 -22.54 18.27
N ALA A 486 -1.72 -22.36 18.27
CA ALA A 486 -1.10 -21.14 17.75
C ALA A 486 -1.43 -20.93 16.26
N GLN A 487 -1.45 -22.01 15.46
CA GLN A 487 -1.80 -21.97 14.05
C GLN A 487 -3.27 -21.58 13.81
N GLN A 488 -4.21 -22.01 14.66
CA GLN A 488 -5.62 -21.55 14.58
C GLN A 488 -5.78 -20.05 14.89
N ASN A 489 -4.90 -19.49 15.74
CA ASN A 489 -4.99 -18.10 16.19
C ASN A 489 -4.22 -17.09 15.30
N ILE A 490 -3.49 -17.56 14.27
CA ILE A 490 -2.78 -16.67 13.31
C ILE A 490 -3.76 -15.70 12.65
N ASP A 491 -4.91 -16.17 12.16
CA ASP A 491 -5.88 -15.33 11.44
C ASP A 491 -6.45 -14.22 12.33
N GLY A 492 -6.67 -14.50 13.62
CA GLY A 492 -7.07 -13.50 14.61
C GLY A 492 -6.00 -12.44 14.84
N CYS A 493 -4.75 -12.86 15.10
CA CYS A 493 -3.62 -11.95 15.28
C CYS A 493 -3.36 -11.09 14.04
N LEU A 494 -3.49 -11.66 12.83
CA LEU A 494 -3.39 -10.91 11.57
C LEU A 494 -4.53 -9.89 11.43
N SER A 495 -5.76 -10.28 11.74
CA SER A 495 -6.93 -9.39 11.68
C SER A 495 -6.81 -8.17 12.60
N GLU A 496 -6.25 -8.34 13.81
CA GLU A 496 -5.95 -7.23 14.71
C GLU A 496 -4.86 -6.30 14.16
N LEU A 497 -3.78 -6.85 13.61
CA LEU A 497 -2.69 -6.08 13.02
C LEU A 497 -3.15 -5.29 11.77
N ILE A 498 -3.97 -5.91 10.91
CA ILE A 498 -4.61 -5.24 9.77
C ILE A 498 -5.54 -4.13 10.28
N SER A 499 -6.40 -4.40 11.26
CA SER A 499 -7.33 -3.39 11.80
C SER A 499 -6.59 -2.19 12.40
N SER A 500 -5.48 -2.43 13.11
CA SER A 500 -4.62 -1.37 13.64
C SER A 500 -3.90 -0.58 12.54
N ALA A 501 -3.42 -1.26 11.49
CA ALA A 501 -2.81 -0.63 10.33
C ALA A 501 -3.82 0.22 9.54
N GLU A 502 -5.03 -0.28 9.31
CA GLU A 502 -6.13 0.46 8.72
C GLU A 502 -6.51 1.68 9.56
N GLN A 503 -6.59 1.54 10.89
CA GLN A 503 -6.88 2.67 11.77
C GLN A 503 -5.79 3.75 11.67
N LYS A 504 -4.50 3.37 11.72
CA LYS A 504 -3.38 4.29 11.49
C LYS A 504 -3.45 4.96 10.12
N PHE A 505 -3.71 4.20 9.06
CA PHE A 505 -3.82 4.70 7.70
C PHE A 505 -5.00 5.68 7.55
N ARG A 506 -6.15 5.39 8.17
CA ARG A 506 -7.32 6.31 8.21
C ARG A 506 -7.04 7.57 9.04
N GLN A 507 -6.23 7.47 10.11
CA GLN A 507 -5.80 8.62 10.91
C GLN A 507 -4.78 9.50 10.19
N ALA A 508 -3.87 8.89 9.40
CA ALA A 508 -2.89 9.63 8.60
C ALA A 508 -3.53 10.35 7.39
N ASN A 509 -4.58 9.75 6.80
CA ASN A 509 -5.20 10.22 5.55
C ASN A 509 -6.52 10.97 5.77
N GLN A 510 -6.48 12.10 6.48
CA GLN A 510 -7.61 13.01 6.63
C GLN A 510 -7.39 14.30 5.83
N MET A 511 -7.87 14.46 4.59
CA MET A 511 -8.50 13.54 3.62
C MET A 511 -7.93 13.89 2.23
N PRO A 512 -7.74 12.93 1.29
CA PRO A 512 -8.82 12.58 0.35
C PRO A 512 -8.89 11.09 -0.07
N ALA A 513 -10.00 10.71 -0.70
CA ALA A 513 -10.34 9.31 -1.02
C ALA A 513 -9.44 8.62 -2.07
N GLU A 514 -8.58 9.35 -2.77
CA GLU A 514 -7.82 8.85 -3.93
C GLU A 514 -6.87 7.69 -3.61
N VAL A 515 -6.24 7.71 -2.44
CA VAL A 515 -5.26 6.68 -2.04
C VAL A 515 -5.96 5.39 -1.63
N VAL A 516 -7.14 5.46 -0.99
CA VAL A 516 -7.97 4.29 -0.64
C VAL A 516 -8.35 3.51 -1.91
N THR A 517 -8.64 4.23 -2.98
CA THR A 517 -9.10 3.69 -4.27
C THR A 517 -8.04 2.84 -4.98
N LYS A 518 -6.77 3.26 -4.98
CA LYS A 518 -5.65 2.49 -5.58
C LYS A 518 -5.36 1.18 -4.83
N LEU A 519 -5.61 1.14 -3.52
CA LEU A 519 -5.19 0.03 -2.66
C LEU A 519 -6.19 -1.14 -2.62
N ASN A 520 -7.46 -0.88 -2.96
CA ASN A 520 -8.56 -1.86 -2.98
C ASN A 520 -8.48 -2.88 -4.12
N ILE A 521 -7.65 -2.67 -5.14
CA ILE A 521 -7.51 -3.59 -6.29
C ILE A 521 -6.81 -4.90 -5.89
N ALA A 522 -5.95 -4.88 -4.86
CA ALA A 522 -5.11 -6.02 -4.48
C ALA A 522 -5.77 -7.07 -3.54
N PHE A 523 -6.98 -6.81 -3.02
CA PHE A 523 -7.55 -7.55 -1.87
C PHE A 523 -8.87 -8.29 -2.15
N ARG A 524 -9.37 -8.26 -3.39
CA ARG A 524 -10.74 -8.72 -3.71
C ARG A 524 -10.77 -10.22 -4.04
N GLN A 525 -10.93 -11.07 -3.03
CA GLN A 525 -11.26 -12.48 -3.25
C GLN A 525 -12.66 -12.63 -3.86
N VAL A 526 -12.76 -13.52 -4.85
CA VAL A 526 -14.02 -13.82 -5.56
C VAL A 526 -14.80 -14.91 -4.81
N PRO A 527 -16.10 -14.74 -4.50
CA PRO A 527 -16.95 -15.84 -4.08
C PRO A 527 -17.04 -16.88 -5.20
N GLY A 528 -16.37 -18.02 -5.02
CA GLY A 528 -16.33 -19.07 -6.04
C GLY A 528 -17.71 -19.63 -6.43
N SER A 529 -18.70 -19.49 -5.54
CA SER A 529 -20.11 -19.85 -5.79
C SER A 529 -20.75 -19.01 -6.91
N LEU A 530 -20.58 -17.68 -6.90
CA LEU A 530 -21.23 -16.78 -7.88
C LEU A 530 -20.70 -16.98 -9.30
N ASN A 531 -19.39 -17.05 -9.47
CA ASN A 531 -18.80 -17.34 -10.77
C ASN A 531 -19.20 -18.72 -11.27
N LYS A 532 -19.19 -19.75 -10.40
CA LYS A 532 -19.65 -21.10 -10.74
C LYS A 532 -21.13 -21.13 -11.11
N ALA A 533 -21.99 -20.36 -10.44
CA ALA A 533 -23.41 -20.26 -10.76
C ALA A 533 -23.62 -19.66 -12.16
N LEU A 534 -22.93 -18.57 -12.49
CA LEU A 534 -22.98 -17.97 -13.82
C LEU A 534 -22.44 -18.91 -14.90
N GLU A 535 -21.27 -19.51 -14.69
CA GLU A 535 -20.67 -20.47 -15.62
C GLU A 535 -21.60 -21.66 -15.87
N GLN A 536 -22.27 -22.16 -14.82
CA GLN A 536 -23.27 -23.22 -14.95
C GLN A 536 -24.52 -22.77 -15.71
N SER A 537 -25.04 -21.55 -15.51
CA SER A 537 -26.17 -21.03 -16.30
C SER A 537 -25.79 -20.81 -17.76
N ILE A 538 -24.56 -20.40 -18.07
CA ILE A 538 -24.05 -20.29 -19.45
C ILE A 538 -23.91 -21.69 -20.10
N LEU A 539 -23.36 -22.67 -19.38
CA LEU A 539 -23.11 -24.02 -19.89
C LEU A 539 -24.39 -24.85 -20.06
N LEU A 540 -25.29 -24.81 -19.08
CA LEU A 540 -26.50 -25.65 -19.07
C LEU A 540 -27.70 -24.99 -19.76
N ARG A 541 -27.66 -23.64 -19.89
CA ARG A 541 -28.73 -22.75 -20.36
C ARG A 541 -30.00 -22.84 -19.51
N GLU A 542 -30.47 -21.70 -19.02
CA GLU A 542 -31.73 -21.68 -18.27
C GLU A 542 -32.91 -21.87 -19.22
N ARG A 543 -33.85 -22.73 -18.84
CA ARG A 543 -35.10 -22.95 -19.57
C ARG A 543 -36.21 -22.25 -18.81
N LYS A 544 -36.99 -21.43 -19.51
CA LYS A 544 -38.10 -20.66 -18.95
C LYS A 544 -39.21 -20.51 -19.97
N ARG A 545 -40.44 -20.53 -19.52
CA ARG A 545 -41.59 -20.05 -20.30
C ARG A 545 -41.58 -18.51 -20.28
N LEU A 546 -41.29 -17.88 -21.43
CA LEU A 546 -41.27 -16.40 -21.52
C LEU A 546 -42.66 -15.80 -21.82
N GLY A 547 -43.62 -16.64 -22.21
CA GLY A 547 -44.93 -16.22 -22.70
C GLY A 547 -44.90 -15.79 -24.18
N PRO A 548 -46.02 -15.28 -24.72
CA PRO A 548 -46.07 -14.69 -26.06
C PRO A 548 -45.42 -13.30 -26.05
N THR A 549 -44.79 -12.92 -27.17
CA THR A 549 -44.35 -11.53 -27.39
C THR A 549 -45.55 -10.63 -27.69
N ALA A 550 -45.55 -9.41 -27.16
CA ALA A 550 -46.51 -8.36 -27.50
C ALA A 550 -45.79 -7.11 -28.02
N SER A 551 -46.50 -6.30 -28.81
CA SER A 551 -46.03 -5.01 -29.34
C SER A 551 -46.54 -3.83 -28.51
N ARG A 552 -45.82 -2.71 -28.56
CA ARG A 552 -46.23 -1.43 -27.98
C ARG A 552 -46.37 -0.35 -29.04
N ASP A 553 -47.58 -0.28 -29.58
CA ASP A 553 -48.01 0.71 -30.56
C ASP A 553 -48.48 2.02 -29.88
N ASP A 554 -48.61 2.02 -28.54
CA ASP A 554 -48.95 3.19 -27.72
C ASP A 554 -47.75 4.09 -27.36
N ILE A 555 -46.55 3.72 -27.83
CA ILE A 555 -45.31 4.47 -27.66
C ILE A 555 -45.04 5.26 -28.94
N SER A 556 -45.09 6.58 -28.83
CA SER A 556 -44.84 7.53 -29.91
C SER A 556 -43.34 7.66 -30.16
N SER A 557 -42.81 6.86 -31.08
CA SER A 557 -41.40 6.87 -31.48
C SER A 557 -41.22 6.51 -32.94
N THR A 558 -40.23 7.12 -33.60
CA THR A 558 -39.77 6.70 -34.94
C THR A 558 -39.05 5.35 -34.94
N ASP A 559 -38.65 4.85 -33.78
CA ASP A 559 -37.80 3.65 -33.63
C ASP A 559 -38.64 2.39 -33.29
N GLY A 560 -39.96 2.54 -33.19
CA GLY A 560 -40.91 1.46 -32.91
C GLY A 560 -41.45 0.74 -34.16
N PRO A 561 -42.33 -0.27 -33.99
CA PRO A 561 -42.93 -0.71 -32.73
C PRO A 561 -41.93 -1.44 -31.82
N PHE A 562 -42.11 -1.33 -30.51
CA PHE A 562 -41.27 -2.01 -29.53
C PHE A 562 -41.91 -3.31 -29.06
N HIS A 563 -41.10 -4.35 -28.82
CA HIS A 563 -41.58 -5.67 -28.42
C HIS A 563 -41.19 -6.00 -26.98
N PHE A 564 -42.08 -6.68 -26.25
CA PHE A 564 -41.83 -7.12 -24.88
C PHE A 564 -42.50 -8.46 -24.56
N PHE A 565 -42.05 -9.13 -23.49
CA PHE A 565 -42.70 -10.30 -22.91
C PHE A 565 -43.62 -9.89 -21.74
N PRO A 566 -44.95 -9.96 -21.89
CA PRO A 566 -45.87 -9.57 -20.83
C PRO A 566 -45.93 -10.58 -19.68
N GLU A 567 -45.51 -11.83 -19.86
CA GLU A 567 -45.57 -12.85 -18.80
C GLU A 567 -44.23 -13.01 -18.06
N TYR A 568 -43.11 -12.64 -18.70
CA TYR A 568 -41.78 -12.78 -18.12
C TYR A 568 -41.36 -11.54 -17.33
N ARG A 569 -40.86 -11.79 -16.12
CA ARG A 569 -40.29 -10.79 -15.20
C ARG A 569 -39.11 -11.41 -14.45
N THR A 570 -38.14 -10.59 -14.08
CA THR A 570 -37.04 -10.98 -13.19
C THR A 570 -37.11 -10.14 -11.92
N LEU A 571 -37.25 -10.78 -10.76
CA LEU A 571 -37.16 -10.11 -9.46
C LEU A 571 -35.70 -10.03 -9.03
N TYR A 572 -35.19 -8.84 -8.74
CA TYR A 572 -33.87 -8.65 -8.16
C TYR A 572 -33.93 -8.72 -6.62
N PRO A 573 -33.19 -9.65 -5.99
CA PRO A 573 -33.10 -9.70 -4.54
C PRO A 573 -32.57 -8.40 -3.92
N LYS A 574 -33.03 -8.09 -2.70
CA LYS A 574 -32.61 -6.88 -1.96
C LYS A 574 -31.09 -6.71 -1.85
N VAL A 575 -30.34 -7.82 -1.77
CA VAL A 575 -28.86 -7.81 -1.74
C VAL A 575 -28.24 -7.33 -3.07
N ILE A 576 -28.86 -7.65 -4.22
CA ILE A 576 -28.46 -7.12 -5.54
C ILE A 576 -28.75 -5.63 -5.60
N LEU A 577 -29.97 -5.22 -5.24
CA LEU A 577 -30.40 -3.81 -5.29
C LEU A 577 -29.54 -2.91 -4.39
N GLN A 578 -29.23 -3.36 -3.17
CA GLN A 578 -28.32 -2.65 -2.27
C GLN A 578 -26.88 -2.60 -2.82
N ALA A 579 -26.39 -3.69 -3.41
CA ALA A 579 -25.05 -3.74 -3.99
C ALA A 579 -24.91 -2.80 -5.21
N LEU A 580 -25.90 -2.75 -6.10
CA LEU A 580 -25.96 -1.80 -7.21
C LEU A 580 -26.08 -0.35 -6.72
N THR A 581 -26.90 -0.12 -5.69
CA THR A 581 -27.01 1.18 -5.01
C THR A 581 -25.66 1.66 -4.46
N ASN A 582 -24.90 0.78 -3.82
CA ASN A 582 -23.56 1.12 -3.34
C ASN A 582 -22.59 1.46 -4.49
N LEU A 583 -22.70 0.75 -5.63
CA LEU A 583 -21.89 1.03 -6.83
C LEU A 583 -22.28 2.35 -7.50
N TYR A 584 -23.54 2.77 -7.41
CA TYR A 584 -23.99 4.09 -7.85
C TYR A 584 -23.43 5.22 -6.96
N PHE A 585 -23.32 5.03 -5.65
CA PHE A 585 -22.57 5.96 -4.80
C PHE A 585 -21.08 6.03 -5.15
N GLU A 586 -20.42 4.89 -5.38
CA GLU A 586 -19.02 4.85 -5.86
C GLU A 586 -18.87 5.56 -7.22
N TYR A 587 -19.85 5.42 -8.12
CA TYR A 587 -19.89 6.12 -9.41
C TYR A 587 -19.97 7.63 -9.22
N ASN A 588 -20.90 8.13 -8.40
CA ASN A 588 -20.99 9.57 -8.13
C ASN A 588 -19.73 10.12 -7.44
N GLN A 589 -19.14 9.37 -6.49
CA GLN A 589 -17.87 9.74 -5.86
C GLN A 589 -16.72 9.85 -6.88
N SER A 590 -16.68 8.97 -7.89
CA SER A 590 -15.63 8.99 -8.92
C SER A 590 -15.65 10.23 -9.83
N PHE A 591 -16.74 11.01 -9.81
CA PHE A 591 -16.85 12.24 -10.59
C PHE A 591 -16.18 13.46 -9.95
N ASP A 592 -15.68 13.37 -8.72
CA ASP A 592 -15.06 14.49 -7.99
C ASP A 592 -13.90 15.15 -8.78
N GLN A 593 -12.87 14.36 -9.10
CA GLN A 593 -11.75 14.80 -9.96
C GLN A 593 -12.22 15.25 -11.35
N LEU A 594 -13.20 14.55 -11.93
CA LEU A 594 -13.67 14.78 -13.30
C LEU A 594 -14.40 16.11 -13.42
N VAL A 595 -15.24 16.43 -12.44
CA VAL A 595 -15.90 17.73 -12.32
C VAL A 595 -14.85 18.81 -12.06
N ALA A 596 -13.95 18.63 -11.09
CA ALA A 596 -12.89 19.59 -10.79
C ALA A 596 -12.04 19.95 -12.03
N ALA A 597 -11.64 18.95 -12.84
CA ALA A 597 -10.91 19.16 -14.09
C ALA A 597 -11.74 19.82 -15.20
N ASN A 598 -13.06 19.61 -15.21
CA ASN A 598 -14.00 20.14 -16.19
C ASN A 598 -14.47 21.57 -15.88
N LYS A 599 -14.50 22.02 -14.61
CA LYS A 599 -14.97 23.36 -14.24
C LYS A 599 -14.20 24.45 -15.00
N GLU A 600 -14.96 25.46 -15.42
CA GLU A 600 -14.49 26.70 -16.04
C GLU A 600 -14.87 27.92 -15.19
N TRP A 601 -15.93 27.81 -14.39
CA TRP A 601 -16.42 28.84 -13.47
C TRP A 601 -16.86 28.25 -12.13
N ASP A 602 -16.85 29.05 -11.06
CA ASP A 602 -17.22 28.60 -9.71
C ASP A 602 -18.66 28.07 -9.63
N THR A 603 -19.56 28.70 -10.40
CA THR A 603 -20.98 28.34 -10.54
C THR A 603 -21.24 27.04 -11.30
N ASP A 604 -20.22 26.45 -11.95
CA ASP A 604 -20.41 25.23 -12.73
C ASP A 604 -20.88 24.08 -11.84
N TYR A 605 -21.94 23.40 -12.31
CA TYR A 605 -22.56 22.25 -11.67
C TYR A 605 -23.13 22.51 -10.27
N GLN A 606 -23.42 23.76 -9.91
CA GLN A 606 -23.93 24.11 -8.57
C GLN A 606 -25.21 23.33 -8.15
N PHE A 607 -26.02 22.86 -9.09
CA PHE A 607 -27.19 22.01 -8.80
C PHE A 607 -26.89 20.51 -8.80
N CYS A 608 -25.70 20.07 -9.23
CA CYS A 608 -25.20 18.70 -9.09
C CYS A 608 -24.27 18.52 -7.89
N LEU A 609 -23.69 19.60 -7.34
CA LEU A 609 -22.81 19.55 -6.17
C LEU A 609 -23.66 19.66 -4.91
N THR A 610 -23.75 18.58 -4.14
CA THR A 610 -24.72 18.41 -3.04
C THR A 610 -24.04 18.21 -1.68
N GLY A 611 -24.70 18.63 -0.61
CA GLY A 611 -24.13 18.56 0.75
C GLY A 611 -23.02 19.60 1.03
N PRO A 612 -22.49 19.63 2.27
CA PRO A 612 -21.52 20.65 2.69
C PRO A 612 -20.17 20.56 1.97
N ASP A 613 -19.77 19.35 1.56
CA ASP A 613 -18.48 19.09 0.90
C ASP A 613 -18.55 19.21 -0.64
N GLY A 614 -19.74 19.53 -1.20
CA GLY A 614 -19.93 19.65 -2.65
C GLY A 614 -19.89 18.32 -3.41
N PHE A 615 -20.45 17.25 -2.86
CA PHE A 615 -20.45 15.90 -3.45
C PHE A 615 -21.13 15.88 -4.83
N PRO A 616 -20.46 15.44 -5.91
CA PRO A 616 -21.06 15.34 -7.24
C PRO A 616 -22.18 14.31 -7.29
N ASN A 617 -23.33 14.72 -7.81
CA ASN A 617 -24.51 13.88 -7.96
C ASN A 617 -25.01 13.88 -9.41
N ASN A 618 -24.89 12.74 -10.08
CA ASN A 618 -25.68 12.44 -11.27
C ASN A 618 -27.05 11.93 -10.80
N TYR A 619 -28.10 12.77 -10.91
CA TYR A 619 -29.43 12.48 -10.36
C TYR A 619 -30.12 11.23 -10.91
N PHE A 620 -29.75 10.80 -12.12
CA PHE A 620 -30.30 9.65 -12.80
C PHE A 620 -29.18 8.89 -13.50
N VAL A 621 -29.12 7.57 -13.32
CA VAL A 621 -28.15 6.71 -14.02
C VAL A 621 -28.78 5.45 -14.60
N GLN A 622 -28.17 4.95 -15.67
CA GLN A 622 -28.42 3.65 -16.26
C GLN A 622 -27.17 2.78 -16.04
N VAL A 623 -27.34 1.61 -15.44
CA VAL A 623 -26.28 0.61 -15.20
C VAL A 623 -26.46 -0.53 -16.19
N ASP A 624 -25.67 -0.52 -17.27
CA ASP A 624 -25.69 -1.56 -18.31
C ASP A 624 -24.72 -2.69 -17.92
N MET A 625 -25.26 -3.91 -17.74
CA MET A 625 -24.51 -5.03 -17.18
C MET A 625 -24.91 -6.40 -17.76
N VAL A 626 -24.10 -7.42 -17.52
CA VAL A 626 -24.44 -8.80 -17.90
C VAL A 626 -25.79 -9.20 -17.30
N GLY A 627 -26.62 -9.90 -18.06
CA GLY A 627 -27.88 -10.42 -17.56
C GLY A 627 -27.65 -11.39 -16.40
N LEU A 628 -28.37 -11.21 -15.29
CA LEU A 628 -28.25 -12.06 -14.09
C LEU A 628 -29.23 -13.25 -14.17
N PRO A 629 -28.74 -14.49 -14.42
CA PRO A 629 -29.59 -15.67 -14.51
C PRO A 629 -30.14 -16.06 -13.12
N ASP A 630 -31.25 -16.81 -13.08
CA ASP A 630 -31.97 -17.14 -11.85
C ASP A 630 -31.06 -17.85 -10.82
N ARG A 631 -30.17 -18.74 -11.26
CA ARG A 631 -29.20 -19.39 -10.36
C ARG A 631 -28.23 -18.40 -9.72
N TYR A 632 -27.85 -17.34 -10.43
CA TYR A 632 -27.00 -16.31 -9.86
C TYR A 632 -27.75 -15.52 -8.78
N LEU A 633 -29.01 -15.15 -9.04
CA LEU A 633 -29.85 -14.43 -8.08
C LEU A 633 -30.05 -15.25 -6.78
N LEU A 634 -30.36 -16.54 -6.91
CA LEU A 634 -30.52 -17.48 -5.78
C LEU A 634 -29.24 -17.73 -4.98
N GLU A 635 -28.06 -17.69 -5.61
CA GLU A 635 -26.78 -17.80 -4.90
C GLU A 635 -26.37 -16.46 -4.26
N ALA A 636 -26.70 -15.32 -4.88
CA ALA A 636 -26.42 -14.00 -4.33
C ALA A 636 -27.19 -13.73 -3.03
N GLU A 637 -28.44 -14.21 -2.90
CA GLU A 637 -29.23 -14.13 -1.66
C GLU A 637 -28.56 -14.76 -0.43
N LYS A 638 -27.61 -15.68 -0.64
CA LYS A 638 -26.91 -16.40 0.43
C LYS A 638 -25.64 -15.68 0.90
N LEU A 639 -25.30 -14.54 0.31
CA LEU A 639 -24.03 -13.83 0.48
C LEU A 639 -24.21 -12.43 1.05
N GLY A 640 -23.13 -11.88 1.61
CA GLY A 640 -23.13 -10.50 2.11
C GLY A 640 -23.13 -9.47 0.97
N VAL A 641 -23.80 -8.34 1.19
CA VAL A 641 -23.89 -7.22 0.21
C VAL A 641 -22.53 -6.86 -0.40
N ARG A 642 -21.46 -6.80 0.41
CA ARG A 642 -20.10 -6.47 -0.07
C ARG A 642 -19.53 -7.50 -1.03
N GLN A 643 -19.77 -8.79 -0.79
CA GLN A 643 -19.33 -9.88 -1.68
C GLN A 643 -20.05 -9.82 -3.03
N VAL A 644 -21.36 -9.54 -2.99
CA VAL A 644 -22.19 -9.33 -4.18
C VAL A 644 -21.76 -8.07 -4.93
N GLN A 645 -21.52 -6.95 -4.24
CA GLN A 645 -21.03 -5.69 -4.79
C GLN A 645 -19.67 -5.86 -5.49
N ASP A 646 -18.72 -6.56 -4.88
CA ASP A 646 -17.42 -6.85 -5.46
C ASP A 646 -17.49 -7.76 -6.69
N ASP A 647 -18.59 -8.49 -6.88
CA ASP A 647 -18.85 -9.36 -8.03
C ASP A 647 -19.65 -8.66 -9.15
N LEU A 648 -20.72 -7.93 -8.80
CA LEU A 648 -21.47 -7.09 -9.72
C LEU A 648 -20.59 -6.01 -10.37
N ARG A 649 -19.63 -5.44 -9.63
CA ARG A 649 -18.65 -4.49 -10.18
C ARG A 649 -17.89 -5.06 -11.39
N ARG A 650 -17.63 -6.37 -11.42
CA ARG A 650 -16.93 -7.07 -12.51
C ARG A 650 -17.86 -7.47 -13.67
N ARG A 651 -19.17 -7.22 -13.53
CA ARG A 651 -20.25 -7.60 -14.46
C ARG A 651 -20.88 -6.41 -15.19
N ILE A 652 -20.68 -5.20 -14.70
CA ILE A 652 -21.16 -3.96 -15.32
C ILE A 652 -20.26 -3.59 -16.49
N PHE A 653 -20.87 -3.31 -17.65
CA PHE A 653 -20.19 -2.79 -18.82
C PHE A 653 -19.94 -1.29 -18.66
N GLU A 654 -20.96 -0.53 -18.29
CA GLU A 654 -20.89 0.91 -18.09
C GLU A 654 -22.04 1.42 -17.22
N ILE A 655 -21.81 2.55 -16.56
CA ILE A 655 -22.80 3.38 -15.89
C ILE A 655 -22.86 4.70 -16.67
N GLU A 656 -24.05 5.08 -17.13
CA GLU A 656 -24.29 6.31 -17.89
C GLU A 656 -25.12 7.29 -17.05
N ASN A 657 -24.76 8.58 -17.07
CA ASN A 657 -25.43 9.65 -16.32
C ASN A 657 -26.52 10.39 -17.12
N SER A 658 -27.00 9.78 -18.21
CA SER A 658 -27.93 10.40 -19.15
C SER A 658 -28.91 9.34 -19.67
N VAL A 659 -29.93 9.02 -18.88
CA VAL A 659 -31.03 8.11 -19.24
C VAL A 659 -31.72 8.62 -20.51
N ALA A 660 -32.18 7.73 -21.38
CA ALA A 660 -32.74 8.05 -22.70
C ALA A 660 -34.09 7.36 -22.93
N MET A 661 -34.81 7.75 -23.98
CA MET A 661 -36.05 7.09 -24.40
C MET A 661 -37.11 7.06 -23.29
N TYR A 662 -37.35 8.19 -22.62
CA TYR A 662 -38.17 8.24 -21.40
C TYR A 662 -39.56 7.61 -21.60
N GLN A 663 -40.26 7.95 -22.68
CA GLN A 663 -41.59 7.39 -22.97
C GLN A 663 -41.56 5.86 -23.13
N LEU A 664 -40.49 5.31 -23.73
CA LEU A 664 -40.28 3.87 -23.82
C LEU A 664 -40.11 3.25 -22.44
N LEU A 665 -39.20 3.75 -21.60
CA LEU A 665 -38.94 3.20 -20.27
C LEU A 665 -40.18 3.30 -19.35
N MET A 666 -40.92 4.40 -19.45
CA MET A 666 -42.15 4.63 -18.68
C MET A 666 -43.29 3.68 -19.10
N LYS A 667 -43.39 3.34 -20.39
CA LYS A 667 -44.49 2.54 -20.94
C LYS A 667 -44.18 1.05 -21.17
N ILE A 668 -42.96 0.64 -21.49
CA ILE A 668 -42.65 -0.72 -21.98
C ILE A 668 -43.09 -1.84 -21.01
N SER A 669 -43.13 -1.55 -19.71
CA SER A 669 -43.55 -2.48 -18.66
C SER A 669 -44.89 -2.13 -17.99
N SER A 670 -45.63 -1.11 -18.45
CA SER A 670 -46.98 -0.83 -17.93
C SER A 670 -47.95 -1.95 -18.33
N ARG A 671 -48.98 -2.24 -17.51
CA ARG A 671 -49.89 -3.39 -17.70
C ARG A 671 -51.27 -3.08 -17.14
N ASP A 672 -52.33 -3.59 -17.79
CA ASP A 672 -53.72 -3.51 -17.29
C ASP A 672 -54.18 -2.07 -16.93
N GLY A 673 -53.64 -1.06 -17.62
CA GLY A 673 -53.88 0.37 -17.35
C GLY A 673 -53.07 0.96 -16.19
N LEU A 674 -52.25 0.17 -15.49
CA LEU A 674 -51.37 0.60 -14.40
C LEU A 674 -50.01 1.06 -14.94
N GLN A 675 -49.49 2.16 -14.37
CA GLN A 675 -48.15 2.68 -14.65
C GLN A 675 -47.05 1.67 -14.30
N SER A 676 -45.92 1.73 -15.01
CA SER A 676 -44.74 0.92 -14.67
C SER A 676 -44.07 1.44 -13.39
N ASN A 677 -43.24 0.60 -12.74
CA ASN A 677 -42.44 1.06 -11.61
C ASN A 677 -41.49 2.22 -12.03
N PHE A 678 -40.95 2.16 -13.25
CA PHE A 678 -40.10 3.23 -13.79
C PHE A 678 -40.85 4.56 -13.87
N ASP A 679 -42.05 4.58 -14.46
CA ASP A 679 -42.87 5.79 -14.58
C ASP A 679 -43.15 6.45 -13.21
N LEU A 680 -43.60 5.65 -12.24
CA LEU A 680 -43.86 6.11 -10.87
C LEU A 680 -42.60 6.70 -10.21
N GLN A 681 -41.53 5.90 -10.14
CA GLN A 681 -40.31 6.25 -9.41
C GLN A 681 -39.53 7.39 -10.11
N PHE A 682 -39.57 7.48 -11.44
CA PHE A 682 -38.91 8.53 -12.23
C PHE A 682 -39.62 9.88 -12.06
N ARG A 683 -40.96 9.92 -12.18
CA ARG A 683 -41.74 11.14 -11.94
C ARG A 683 -41.60 11.65 -10.51
N GLU A 684 -41.69 10.75 -9.52
CA GLU A 684 -41.49 11.11 -8.11
C GLU A 684 -40.11 11.74 -7.87
N SER A 685 -39.06 11.20 -8.51
CA SER A 685 -37.70 11.73 -8.44
C SER A 685 -37.56 13.11 -9.10
N LEU A 686 -38.19 13.34 -10.27
CA LEU A 686 -38.23 14.66 -10.90
C LEU A 686 -38.96 15.68 -10.01
N ASP A 687 -40.07 15.29 -9.40
CA ASP A 687 -40.83 16.17 -8.50
C ASP A 687 -40.08 16.47 -7.19
N GLU A 688 -39.27 15.54 -6.68
CA GLU A 688 -38.36 15.82 -5.57
C GLU A 688 -37.28 16.85 -5.96
N ILE A 689 -36.71 16.75 -7.17
CA ILE A 689 -35.74 17.74 -7.68
C ILE A 689 -36.40 19.12 -7.85
N ARG A 690 -37.63 19.18 -8.39
CA ARG A 690 -38.43 20.42 -8.48
C ARG A 690 -38.64 21.03 -7.10
N ARG A 691 -39.04 20.22 -6.09
CA ARG A 691 -39.22 20.68 -4.71
C ARG A 691 -37.93 21.13 -4.04
N LEU A 692 -36.81 20.45 -4.29
CA LEU A 692 -35.51 20.74 -3.69
C LEU A 692 -34.96 22.10 -4.13
N PHE A 693 -35.16 22.47 -5.39
CA PHE A 693 -34.56 23.68 -5.99
C PHE A 693 -35.56 24.78 -6.36
N GLY A 694 -36.87 24.53 -6.25
CA GLY A 694 -37.91 25.51 -6.56
C GLY A 694 -38.00 25.91 -8.04
N LYS A 695 -37.56 25.02 -8.95
CA LYS A 695 -37.44 25.30 -10.39
C LYS A 695 -38.02 24.16 -11.24
N PRO A 696 -38.67 24.47 -12.39
CA PRO A 696 -39.03 23.47 -13.40
C PRO A 696 -37.77 22.89 -14.08
N ILE A 697 -37.89 21.73 -14.72
CA ILE A 697 -36.79 21.00 -15.36
C ILE A 697 -37.04 20.90 -16.87
N ALA A 698 -36.15 21.46 -17.67
CA ALA A 698 -36.19 21.38 -19.13
C ALA A 698 -35.15 20.40 -19.68
N LEU A 699 -35.52 19.64 -20.71
CA LEU A 699 -34.59 18.96 -21.59
C LEU A 699 -33.90 19.99 -22.50
N LEU A 700 -32.59 19.86 -22.68
CA LEU A 700 -31.82 20.71 -23.59
C LEU A 700 -30.93 19.88 -24.52
N ALA A 701 -31.23 19.92 -25.82
CA ALA A 701 -30.33 19.37 -26.84
C ALA A 701 -29.33 20.45 -27.30
N VAL A 702 -28.03 20.14 -27.26
CA VAL A 702 -26.98 21.15 -27.54
C VAL A 702 -26.65 21.33 -29.03
N THR A 703 -27.27 20.52 -29.90
CA THR A 703 -27.18 20.62 -31.37
C THR A 703 -28.53 20.32 -32.00
N ASP A 704 -28.81 20.93 -33.15
CA ASP A 704 -30.08 20.73 -33.87
C ASP A 704 -30.24 19.27 -34.33
N ALA A 705 -29.14 18.64 -34.74
CA ALA A 705 -29.11 17.22 -35.10
C ALA A 705 -29.47 16.28 -33.93
N LYS A 706 -29.14 16.65 -32.68
CA LYS A 706 -29.56 15.89 -31.50
C LYS A 706 -31.01 16.21 -31.12
N TYR A 707 -31.44 17.46 -31.30
CA TYR A 707 -32.83 17.88 -31.06
C TYR A 707 -33.79 17.11 -31.97
N GLU A 708 -33.60 17.15 -33.29
CA GLU A 708 -34.45 16.45 -34.26
C GLU A 708 -34.42 14.93 -34.07
N LEU A 709 -33.27 14.35 -33.74
CA LEU A 709 -33.16 12.92 -33.40
C LEU A 709 -34.05 12.57 -32.20
N MET A 710 -33.93 13.29 -31.08
CA MET A 710 -34.75 13.04 -29.89
C MET A 710 -36.24 13.31 -30.14
N LYS A 711 -36.56 14.31 -30.96
CA LYS A 711 -37.94 14.67 -31.33
C LYS A 711 -38.63 13.51 -32.07
N GLY A 712 -37.91 12.82 -32.95
CA GLY A 712 -38.36 11.56 -33.56
C GLY A 712 -38.39 10.38 -32.58
N SER A 713 -37.25 10.06 -31.96
CA SER A 713 -37.08 8.81 -31.22
C SER A 713 -37.76 8.80 -29.84
N GLU A 714 -37.86 9.94 -29.16
CA GLU A 714 -38.37 10.05 -27.77
C GLU A 714 -39.80 10.66 -27.69
N PHE A 715 -40.27 11.32 -28.76
CA PHE A 715 -41.59 11.98 -28.80
C PHE A 715 -42.45 11.62 -30.04
N GLY A 716 -41.89 10.91 -31.04
CA GLY A 716 -42.64 10.51 -32.23
C GLY A 716 -43.11 11.69 -33.07
N ARG A 717 -42.32 12.75 -33.16
CA ARG A 717 -42.59 13.94 -33.98
C ARG A 717 -41.57 14.06 -35.12
N LEU A 718 -42.06 14.27 -36.33
CA LEU A 718 -41.24 14.44 -37.53
C LEU A 718 -40.66 15.86 -37.62
N VAL A 719 -39.66 16.02 -38.51
CA VAL A 719 -39.02 17.31 -38.77
C VAL A 719 -40.07 18.32 -39.24
N GLY A 720 -40.17 19.43 -38.52
CA GLY A 720 -41.14 20.50 -38.78
C GLY A 720 -42.48 20.39 -38.04
N GLU A 721 -42.79 19.26 -37.38
CA GLU A 721 -43.97 19.16 -36.52
C GLU A 721 -43.78 19.95 -35.21
N SER A 722 -44.86 20.50 -34.65
CA SER A 722 -44.83 21.15 -33.34
C SER A 722 -44.83 20.13 -32.20
N LEU A 723 -44.16 20.47 -31.10
CA LEU A 723 -44.22 19.75 -29.83
C LEU A 723 -44.48 20.76 -28.72
N THR A 724 -45.55 20.57 -27.97
CA THR A 724 -45.99 21.49 -26.89
C THR A 724 -45.41 21.08 -25.53
N ASP A 725 -45.26 22.04 -24.62
CA ASP A 725 -44.75 21.80 -23.26
C ASP A 725 -45.62 20.77 -22.48
N SER A 726 -46.92 20.72 -22.76
CA SER A 726 -47.83 19.70 -22.20
C SER A 726 -47.51 18.29 -22.71
N GLU A 727 -47.25 18.13 -24.02
CA GLU A 727 -46.84 16.84 -24.58
C GLU A 727 -45.47 16.40 -24.05
N VAL A 728 -44.52 17.34 -23.87
CA VAL A 728 -43.23 17.01 -23.24
C VAL A 728 -43.43 16.50 -21.81
N THR A 729 -44.28 17.17 -21.02
CA THR A 729 -44.59 16.78 -19.63
C THR A 729 -45.28 15.42 -19.54
N GLU A 730 -46.21 15.15 -20.44
CA GLU A 730 -46.91 13.87 -20.51
C GLU A 730 -45.95 12.74 -20.92
N MET A 731 -45.23 12.90 -22.02
CA MET A 731 -44.43 11.83 -22.64
C MET A 731 -43.09 11.56 -21.96
N SER A 732 -42.50 12.57 -21.32
CA SER A 732 -41.13 12.48 -20.75
C SER A 732 -41.02 12.88 -19.29
N GLY A 733 -42.06 13.48 -18.70
CA GLY A 733 -42.04 13.99 -17.33
C GLY A 733 -41.29 15.32 -17.13
N PHE A 734 -40.60 15.85 -18.15
CA PHE A 734 -39.92 17.15 -18.12
C PHE A 734 -40.87 18.29 -18.53
N ASP A 735 -40.68 19.50 -17.98
CA ASP A 735 -41.60 20.62 -18.18
C ASP A 735 -41.47 21.29 -19.58
N LYS A 736 -40.35 21.08 -20.27
CA LYS A 736 -40.04 21.70 -21.56
C LYS A 736 -38.93 20.96 -22.30
N PHE A 737 -38.90 21.04 -23.64
CA PHE A 737 -37.77 20.58 -24.46
C PHE A 737 -37.30 21.70 -25.39
N PHE A 738 -36.03 22.11 -25.24
CA PHE A 738 -35.44 23.19 -26.02
C PHE A 738 -34.51 22.69 -27.13
N SER A 739 -34.68 23.24 -28.33
CA SER A 739 -33.63 23.33 -29.35
C SER A 739 -32.60 24.44 -29.03
N PRO A 740 -31.43 24.44 -29.68
CA PRO A 740 -30.45 25.52 -29.57
C PRO A 740 -31.00 26.92 -29.88
N ALA A 741 -31.89 27.04 -30.87
CA ALA A 741 -32.49 28.32 -31.26
C ALA A 741 -33.46 28.82 -30.18
N GLU A 742 -34.41 27.97 -29.76
CA GLU A 742 -35.41 28.32 -28.75
C GLU A 742 -34.78 28.68 -27.40
N PHE A 743 -33.73 27.96 -26.98
CA PHE A 743 -33.02 28.27 -25.74
C PHE A 743 -32.31 29.64 -25.81
N THR A 744 -31.71 29.96 -26.96
CA THR A 744 -31.06 31.25 -27.18
C THR A 744 -32.07 32.40 -27.17
N GLU A 745 -33.22 32.23 -27.81
CA GLU A 745 -34.32 33.22 -27.82
C GLU A 745 -34.94 33.39 -26.42
N TYR A 746 -35.15 32.29 -25.68
CA TYR A 746 -35.62 32.32 -24.30
C TYR A 746 -34.69 33.13 -23.39
N LEU A 747 -33.37 32.88 -23.44
CA LEU A 747 -32.39 33.64 -22.65
C LEU A 747 -32.37 35.13 -23.05
N GLN A 748 -32.46 35.46 -24.34
CA GLN A 748 -32.52 36.86 -24.78
C GLN A 748 -33.76 37.60 -24.25
N LYS A 749 -34.93 36.94 -24.22
CA LYS A 749 -36.17 37.51 -23.67
C LYS A 749 -36.11 37.71 -22.16
N ASN A 750 -35.38 36.86 -21.44
CA ASN A 750 -35.29 36.87 -19.97
C ASN A 750 -34.00 37.49 -19.42
N GLY A 751 -33.29 38.32 -20.21
CA GLY A 751 -32.10 39.02 -19.73
C GLY A 751 -30.95 38.10 -19.30
N ASP A 752 -30.76 36.99 -20.03
CA ASP A 752 -29.81 35.90 -19.77
C ASP A 752 -30.05 35.10 -18.48
N LEU A 753 -31.20 35.28 -17.81
CA LEU A 753 -31.60 34.46 -16.67
C LEU A 753 -32.21 33.13 -17.13
N CYS A 754 -31.91 32.06 -16.39
CA CYS A 754 -32.46 30.73 -16.64
C CYS A 754 -33.32 30.29 -15.45
N ASP A 755 -34.62 30.23 -15.66
CA ASP A 755 -35.58 29.83 -14.63
C ASP A 755 -35.63 28.31 -14.45
N TYR A 756 -35.27 27.56 -15.49
CA TYR A 756 -35.24 26.10 -15.54
C TYR A 756 -33.93 25.50 -15.00
N LEU A 757 -34.04 24.32 -14.39
CA LEU A 757 -32.95 23.34 -14.33
C LEU A 757 -32.84 22.63 -15.70
N LEU A 758 -31.63 22.25 -16.09
CA LEU A 758 -31.35 21.72 -17.43
C LEU A 758 -30.88 20.27 -17.35
N TYR A 759 -31.69 19.35 -17.88
CA TYR A 759 -31.27 17.98 -18.18
C TYR A 759 -30.63 17.96 -19.57
N VAL A 760 -29.30 18.04 -19.61
CA VAL A 760 -28.57 18.35 -20.85
C VAL A 760 -28.25 17.09 -21.63
N ARG A 761 -28.51 17.13 -22.94
CA ARG A 761 -28.30 16.02 -23.89
C ARG A 761 -27.17 16.41 -24.84
N SER A 762 -25.95 16.19 -24.36
CA SER A 762 -24.68 16.62 -24.97
C SER A 762 -23.97 15.55 -25.81
N SER A 763 -24.53 14.34 -25.92
CA SER A 763 -23.98 13.24 -26.74
C SER A 763 -23.72 13.69 -28.18
N GLU A 764 -22.51 13.45 -28.70
CA GLU A 764 -22.14 13.82 -30.07
C GLU A 764 -22.98 13.06 -31.12
N PRO A 765 -23.35 13.68 -32.25
CA PRO A 765 -24.08 12.97 -33.31
C PRO A 765 -23.34 11.75 -33.87
N VAL A 766 -24.10 10.72 -34.26
CA VAL A 766 -23.58 9.40 -34.71
C VAL A 766 -22.51 9.51 -35.81
N ALA A 767 -22.59 10.50 -36.69
CA ALA A 767 -21.58 10.74 -37.72
C ALA A 767 -20.18 11.04 -37.15
N LYS A 768 -20.09 11.79 -36.04
CA LYS A 768 -18.84 12.10 -35.33
C LYS A 768 -18.41 10.97 -34.39
N LEU A 769 -19.36 10.25 -33.77
CA LEU A 769 -19.03 9.01 -33.05
C LEU A 769 -18.36 7.98 -33.96
N ARG A 770 -18.82 7.86 -35.22
CA ARG A 770 -18.18 7.05 -36.28
C ARG A 770 -16.86 7.66 -36.75
N ASN A 771 -16.81 8.97 -36.99
CA ASN A 771 -15.60 9.70 -37.41
C ASN A 771 -15.22 10.87 -36.47
N PRO A 772 -14.42 10.63 -35.40
CA PRO A 772 -14.01 11.64 -34.42
C PRO A 772 -13.45 12.97 -34.93
N HIS A 773 -12.86 13.01 -36.13
CA HIS A 773 -12.33 14.24 -36.74
C HIS A 773 -13.40 15.09 -37.45
N LEU A 774 -14.65 14.63 -37.49
CA LEU A 774 -15.75 15.41 -38.06
C LEU A 774 -16.07 16.59 -37.14
N VAL A 775 -15.84 17.81 -37.64
CA VAL A 775 -16.26 19.03 -36.95
C VAL A 775 -17.78 19.16 -37.05
N ILE A 776 -18.44 19.33 -35.91
CA ILE A 776 -19.88 19.56 -35.80
C ILE A 776 -20.08 20.87 -35.04
N GLY A 777 -20.98 21.72 -35.53
CA GLY A 777 -21.36 22.95 -34.85
C GLY A 777 -22.09 22.67 -33.53
N GLN A 778 -21.61 23.26 -32.45
CA GLN A 778 -22.24 23.20 -31.12
C GLN A 778 -22.51 24.64 -30.64
N PRO A 779 -23.48 25.36 -31.23
CA PRO A 779 -23.62 26.81 -31.05
C PRO A 779 -23.77 27.23 -29.59
N LEU A 780 -24.52 26.45 -28.79
CA LEU A 780 -24.67 26.68 -27.35
C LEU A 780 -23.35 26.50 -26.57
N LEU A 781 -22.58 25.46 -26.88
CA LEU A 781 -21.39 25.10 -26.11
C LEU A 781 -20.13 25.83 -26.59
N THR A 782 -20.06 26.28 -27.84
CA THR A 782 -18.93 27.10 -28.33
C THR A 782 -18.97 28.50 -27.71
N ASN A 783 -20.15 29.09 -27.56
CA ASN A 783 -20.32 30.39 -26.90
C ASN A 783 -20.10 30.25 -25.38
N SER A 784 -19.07 30.92 -24.85
CA SER A 784 -18.71 30.85 -23.42
C SER A 784 -19.79 31.39 -22.48
N LYS A 785 -20.57 32.40 -22.90
CA LYS A 785 -21.68 32.94 -22.11
C LYS A 785 -22.80 31.93 -21.96
N LEU A 786 -23.24 31.33 -23.09
CA LEU A 786 -24.28 30.31 -23.09
C LEU A 786 -23.81 29.05 -22.35
N ARG A 787 -22.59 28.57 -22.61
CA ARG A 787 -21.99 27.44 -21.90
C ARG A 787 -21.95 27.66 -20.37
N ARG A 788 -21.57 28.86 -19.91
CA ARG A 788 -21.60 29.22 -18.49
C ARG A 788 -23.00 29.13 -17.89
N ILE A 789 -24.01 29.68 -18.58
CA ILE A 789 -25.41 29.62 -18.13
C ILE A 789 -25.88 28.15 -18.07
N ILE A 790 -25.53 27.33 -19.05
CA ILE A 790 -25.93 25.92 -19.10
C ILE A 790 -25.25 25.12 -17.97
N LYS A 791 -23.92 25.24 -17.80
CA LYS A 791 -23.18 24.57 -16.71
C LYS A 791 -23.63 25.05 -15.33
N ALA A 792 -24.06 26.30 -15.18
CA ALA A 792 -24.60 26.82 -13.93
C ALA A 792 -26.03 26.35 -13.61
N ASN A 793 -26.80 25.86 -14.59
CA ASN A 793 -28.20 25.45 -14.39
C ASN A 793 -28.46 23.96 -14.67
N THR A 794 -27.42 23.17 -14.95
CA THR A 794 -27.59 21.74 -15.27
C THR A 794 -27.78 20.86 -14.03
N ILE A 795 -28.49 19.75 -14.23
CA ILE A 795 -28.58 18.60 -13.31
C ILE A 795 -27.88 17.34 -13.87
N THR A 796 -27.03 17.48 -14.90
CA THR A 796 -26.25 16.39 -15.53
C THR A 796 -24.76 16.75 -15.65
N LEU A 797 -23.86 15.85 -15.23
CA LEU A 797 -22.40 16.06 -15.28
C LEU A 797 -21.81 15.63 -16.64
N ASN A 798 -22.22 16.28 -17.73
CA ASN A 798 -21.90 15.83 -19.10
C ASN A 798 -21.55 16.96 -20.08
N ILE A 799 -21.13 18.14 -19.61
CA ILE A 799 -20.89 19.31 -20.47
C ILE A 799 -19.40 19.53 -20.71
N ASP A 800 -18.98 19.37 -21.96
CA ASP A 800 -17.61 19.64 -22.41
C ASP A 800 -17.48 21.03 -23.05
N ARG A 801 -16.26 21.57 -23.01
CA ARG A 801 -15.87 22.67 -23.90
C ARG A 801 -15.54 22.07 -25.30
N PRO A 802 -16.15 22.53 -26.41
CA PRO A 802 -16.07 21.81 -27.69
C PRO A 802 -14.68 21.77 -28.32
N ASP A 803 -13.85 22.79 -28.05
CA ASP A 803 -12.51 23.02 -28.60
C ASP A 803 -11.38 22.29 -27.84
N TRP A 804 -11.68 21.59 -26.74
CA TRP A 804 -10.67 20.76 -26.07
C TRP A 804 -10.25 19.58 -26.96
N ASP A 805 -8.97 19.22 -26.89
CA ASP A 805 -8.42 18.10 -27.65
C ASP A 805 -9.17 16.78 -27.41
N ILE A 806 -9.18 15.93 -28.43
CA ILE A 806 -9.70 14.56 -28.34
C ILE A 806 -8.81 13.78 -27.36
N GLY A 807 -9.43 13.18 -26.34
CA GLY A 807 -8.71 12.49 -25.27
C GLY A 807 -8.24 13.38 -24.11
N SER A 808 -8.60 14.66 -24.09
CA SER A 808 -8.31 15.55 -22.96
C SER A 808 -8.94 15.02 -21.66
N PRO A 809 -8.19 14.92 -20.54
CA PRO A 809 -8.71 14.43 -19.27
C PRO A 809 -9.75 15.36 -18.62
N ARG A 810 -9.94 16.58 -19.16
CA ARG A 810 -10.96 17.54 -18.73
C ARG A 810 -12.35 17.24 -19.30
N ARG A 811 -12.43 16.37 -20.31
CA ARG A 811 -13.69 15.96 -20.94
C ARG A 811 -14.43 14.99 -20.03
N ILE A 812 -15.66 15.36 -19.68
CA ILE A 812 -16.55 14.62 -18.78
C ILE A 812 -17.69 13.94 -19.54
N ASN A 813 -18.06 14.47 -20.71
CA ASN A 813 -19.10 13.90 -21.56
C ASN A 813 -18.74 12.48 -22.03
N ASP A 814 -19.62 11.53 -21.75
CA ASP A 814 -19.47 10.09 -22.03
C ASP A 814 -18.14 9.48 -21.54
N THR A 815 -17.52 10.05 -20.52
CA THR A 815 -16.22 9.61 -20.02
C THR A 815 -16.28 8.21 -19.43
N LYS A 816 -15.26 7.39 -19.72
CA LYS A 816 -15.06 6.06 -19.14
C LYS A 816 -13.95 6.04 -18.09
N ALA A 817 -13.38 7.21 -17.75
CA ALA A 817 -12.33 7.34 -16.74
C ALA A 817 -12.78 6.81 -15.36
N TYR A 818 -14.06 6.95 -15.01
CA TYR A 818 -14.61 6.43 -13.75
C TYR A 818 -14.43 4.90 -13.58
N LEU A 819 -14.40 4.14 -14.68
CA LEU A 819 -14.18 2.69 -14.65
C LEU A 819 -12.81 2.35 -14.06
N THR A 820 -11.82 3.23 -14.21
CA THR A 820 -10.48 3.03 -13.62
C THR A 820 -10.49 3.31 -12.12
N SER A 821 -11.09 4.40 -11.66
CA SER A 821 -11.26 4.67 -10.23
C SER A 821 -12.10 3.59 -9.53
N MET A 822 -13.17 3.09 -10.13
CA MET A 822 -13.96 2.00 -9.53
C MET A 822 -13.18 0.65 -9.52
N GLY A 823 -12.11 0.51 -10.31
CA GLY A 823 -11.38 -0.76 -10.46
C GLY A 823 -12.09 -1.76 -11.37
N MET A 824 -12.87 -1.25 -12.33
CA MET A 824 -13.62 -1.98 -13.35
C MET A 824 -12.86 -2.10 -14.68
N ALA A 825 -11.93 -1.17 -14.96
CA ALA A 825 -11.12 -1.17 -16.18
C ALA A 825 -9.72 -0.57 -15.98
N PHE A 826 -8.73 -1.08 -16.71
CA PHE A 826 -7.35 -0.61 -16.70
C PHE A 826 -7.09 0.46 -17.77
N PRO A 827 -6.45 1.60 -17.46
CA PRO A 827 -6.25 2.67 -18.43
C PRO A 827 -5.11 2.33 -19.42
N ILE A 828 -5.26 2.73 -20.68
CA ILE A 828 -4.30 2.55 -21.77
C ILE A 828 -4.08 3.89 -22.47
N PHE A 829 -2.88 4.44 -22.29
CA PHE A 829 -2.38 5.63 -22.97
C PHE A 829 -1.47 5.23 -24.15
N SER A 830 -0.86 4.05 -24.10
CA SER A 830 0.09 3.54 -25.10
C SER A 830 0.04 2.02 -25.28
N LEU A 831 0.59 1.50 -26.38
CA LEU A 831 0.78 0.04 -26.53
C LEU A 831 1.78 -0.58 -25.54
N LYS A 832 2.59 0.21 -24.81
CA LYS A 832 3.48 -0.33 -23.77
C LYS A 832 2.69 -0.86 -22.58
N ASP A 833 1.56 -0.23 -22.29
CA ASP A 833 0.71 -0.49 -21.13
C ASP A 833 0.09 -1.90 -21.20
N LEU A 834 -0.13 -2.42 -22.42
CA LEU A 834 -0.50 -3.82 -22.68
C LEU A 834 0.53 -4.86 -22.22
N LYS A 835 1.75 -4.43 -21.88
CA LYS A 835 2.85 -5.25 -21.35
C LYS A 835 3.23 -4.86 -19.92
N SER A 836 2.48 -3.95 -19.29
CA SER A 836 2.73 -3.55 -17.91
C SER A 836 2.45 -4.73 -16.95
N PRO A 837 3.22 -4.89 -15.86
CA PRO A 837 2.86 -5.78 -14.77
C PRO A 837 1.49 -5.44 -14.17
N ASP A 838 1.16 -4.15 -14.11
CA ASP A 838 -0.08 -3.63 -13.51
C ASP A 838 -1.33 -4.11 -14.25
N LEU A 839 -1.29 -4.26 -15.58
CA LEU A 839 -2.37 -4.91 -16.33
C LEU A 839 -2.52 -6.38 -15.92
N GLY A 840 -1.43 -7.08 -15.64
CA GLY A 840 -1.46 -8.46 -15.11
C GLY A 840 -2.16 -8.52 -13.75
N VAL A 841 -1.77 -7.64 -12.82
CA VAL A 841 -2.37 -7.51 -11.49
C VAL A 841 -3.86 -7.16 -11.58
N PHE A 842 -4.25 -6.22 -12.45
CA PHE A 842 -5.64 -5.91 -12.70
C PHE A 842 -6.41 -7.15 -13.22
N LEU A 843 -5.89 -7.87 -14.23
CA LEU A 843 -6.58 -9.04 -14.76
C LEU A 843 -6.71 -10.16 -13.72
N GLN A 844 -5.71 -10.37 -12.86
CA GLN A 844 -5.81 -11.26 -11.69
C GLN A 844 -6.92 -10.79 -10.73
N SER A 845 -7.00 -9.48 -10.43
CA SER A 845 -8.05 -8.93 -9.54
C SER A 845 -9.48 -9.05 -10.10
N GLN A 846 -9.63 -9.23 -11.42
CA GLN A 846 -10.92 -9.54 -12.04
C GLN A 846 -11.32 -11.02 -11.90
N GLY A 847 -10.47 -11.85 -11.29
CA GLY A 847 -10.70 -13.29 -11.10
C GLY A 847 -10.28 -14.16 -12.29
N LEU A 848 -9.40 -13.66 -13.16
CA LEU A 848 -8.97 -14.39 -14.36
C LEU A 848 -7.77 -15.30 -14.09
N ASN A 849 -7.74 -16.44 -14.79
CA ASN A 849 -6.71 -17.45 -14.63
C ASN A 849 -5.32 -16.97 -15.11
N GLU A 850 -4.32 -17.09 -14.22
CA GLU A 850 -2.95 -16.62 -14.45
C GLU A 850 -2.27 -17.19 -15.70
N VAL A 851 -2.49 -18.48 -16.00
CA VAL A 851 -1.92 -19.13 -17.19
C VAL A 851 -2.50 -18.51 -18.47
N LYS A 852 -3.79 -18.17 -18.49
CA LYS A 852 -4.42 -17.45 -19.61
C LYS A 852 -3.96 -15.99 -19.71
N ILE A 853 -3.65 -15.34 -18.60
CA ILE A 853 -3.06 -13.98 -18.56
C ILE A 853 -1.63 -14.02 -19.14
N ALA A 854 -0.76 -14.88 -18.59
CA ALA A 854 0.64 -15.01 -19.00
C ALA A 854 0.80 -15.45 -20.47
N SER A 855 -0.08 -16.31 -20.96
CA SER A 855 -0.13 -16.71 -22.38
C SER A 855 -0.83 -15.69 -23.30
N GLY A 856 -1.36 -14.58 -22.75
CA GLY A 856 -2.05 -13.53 -23.49
C GLY A 856 -3.34 -13.98 -24.19
N GLN A 857 -3.96 -15.06 -23.73
CA GLN A 857 -5.15 -15.67 -24.33
C GLN A 857 -6.48 -15.07 -23.84
N ILE A 858 -6.47 -14.27 -22.78
CA ILE A 858 -7.63 -13.50 -22.33
C ILE A 858 -8.14 -12.60 -23.46
N THR A 859 -9.46 -12.65 -23.70
CA THR A 859 -10.17 -11.70 -24.56
C THR A 859 -10.47 -10.44 -23.76
N LEU A 860 -10.15 -9.28 -24.33
CA LEU A 860 -10.29 -7.96 -23.72
C LEU A 860 -11.18 -7.07 -24.59
N ARG A 861 -11.94 -6.18 -23.94
CA ARG A 861 -12.65 -5.07 -24.55
C ARG A 861 -11.94 -3.76 -24.24
N ALA A 862 -11.36 -3.16 -25.26
CA ALA A 862 -10.82 -1.81 -25.24
C ALA A 862 -11.92 -0.80 -25.63
N LYS A 863 -12.21 0.16 -24.75
CA LYS A 863 -13.21 1.23 -24.93
C LYS A 863 -12.50 2.60 -24.96
N PRO A 864 -12.86 3.55 -25.84
CA PRO A 864 -12.34 4.92 -25.77
C PRO A 864 -12.62 5.53 -24.40
N MET A 865 -11.68 6.31 -23.85
CA MET A 865 -11.82 6.89 -22.52
C MET A 865 -12.70 8.16 -22.50
N GLN A 866 -12.75 8.93 -23.60
CA GLN A 866 -13.57 10.14 -23.72
C GLN A 866 -14.30 10.21 -25.07
N SER A 867 -15.36 11.03 -25.13
CA SER A 867 -16.04 11.44 -26.38
C SER A 867 -16.53 10.29 -27.27
N SER A 868 -17.01 9.21 -26.67
CA SER A 868 -17.54 8.06 -27.42
C SER A 868 -18.69 7.39 -26.65
N TYR A 869 -19.91 7.69 -27.08
CA TYR A 869 -21.14 7.05 -26.59
C TYR A 869 -21.29 5.62 -27.13
N GLY A 870 -21.87 4.71 -26.34
CA GLY A 870 -22.12 3.31 -26.71
C GLY A 870 -20.91 2.56 -27.29
N CYS A 871 -21.13 1.58 -28.15
CA CYS A 871 -20.07 0.71 -28.66
C CYS A 871 -19.13 1.32 -29.73
N TYR A 872 -19.25 2.62 -30.03
CA TYR A 872 -18.45 3.24 -31.09
C TYR A 872 -16.96 3.31 -30.71
N GLY A 873 -16.09 2.85 -31.60
CA GLY A 873 -14.64 2.77 -31.34
C GLY A 873 -14.23 1.65 -30.38
N HIS A 874 -15.15 0.81 -29.88
CA HIS A 874 -14.80 -0.35 -29.07
C HIS A 874 -14.03 -1.38 -29.92
N LEU A 875 -13.03 -2.01 -29.31
CA LEU A 875 -12.21 -3.05 -29.91
C LEU A 875 -12.24 -4.29 -29.00
N ILE A 876 -12.51 -5.45 -29.57
CA ILE A 876 -12.47 -6.74 -28.87
C ILE A 876 -11.36 -7.58 -29.47
N GLY A 877 -10.53 -8.21 -28.63
CA GLY A 877 -9.44 -9.06 -29.10
C GLY A 877 -8.57 -9.62 -27.96
N LYS A 878 -7.60 -10.46 -28.31
CA LYS A 878 -6.68 -11.08 -27.35
C LYS A 878 -5.35 -10.33 -27.29
N LEU A 879 -4.64 -10.41 -26.16
CA LEU A 879 -3.29 -9.86 -26.03
C LEU A 879 -2.27 -10.53 -26.96
N THR A 880 -2.55 -11.71 -27.51
CA THR A 880 -1.72 -12.34 -28.57
C THR A 880 -2.03 -11.82 -29.98
N ASP A 881 -3.19 -11.22 -30.23
CA ASP A 881 -3.61 -10.81 -31.58
C ASP A 881 -2.88 -9.55 -32.06
N LYS A 882 -2.21 -9.67 -33.22
CA LYS A 882 -1.56 -8.54 -33.91
C LYS A 882 -2.59 -7.56 -34.48
N GLY A 883 -3.74 -8.06 -34.95
CA GLY A 883 -4.82 -7.25 -35.52
C GLY A 883 -5.45 -6.31 -34.49
N PHE A 884 -5.80 -6.83 -33.32
CA PHE A 884 -6.24 -6.06 -32.16
C PHE A 884 -5.25 -4.95 -31.79
N LYS A 885 -3.97 -5.28 -31.60
CA LYS A 885 -2.93 -4.29 -31.25
C LYS A 885 -2.78 -3.19 -32.30
N GLN A 886 -2.78 -3.55 -33.58
CA GLN A 886 -2.66 -2.57 -34.66
C GLN A 886 -3.88 -1.65 -34.72
N LYS A 887 -5.10 -2.19 -34.55
CA LYS A 887 -6.33 -1.40 -34.46
C LYS A 887 -6.30 -0.47 -33.24
N LEU A 888 -5.81 -0.94 -32.08
CA LEU A 888 -5.72 -0.12 -30.87
C LEU A 888 -4.70 1.02 -31.04
N LEU A 889 -3.52 0.77 -31.62
CA LEU A 889 -2.54 1.83 -31.92
C LEU A 889 -3.11 2.92 -32.83
N THR A 890 -3.82 2.52 -33.90
CA THR A 890 -4.48 3.47 -34.81
C THR A 890 -5.58 4.26 -34.09
N ASN A 891 -6.36 3.61 -33.20
CA ASN A 891 -7.41 4.30 -32.47
C ASN A 891 -6.89 5.19 -31.34
N LEU A 892 -5.82 4.84 -30.63
CA LEU A 892 -5.18 5.70 -29.63
C LEU A 892 -4.79 7.07 -30.24
N ARG A 893 -4.27 7.05 -31.48
CA ARG A 893 -3.96 8.28 -32.24
C ARG A 893 -5.19 9.05 -32.72
N LYS A 894 -6.34 8.39 -32.87
CA LYS A 894 -7.57 8.97 -33.44
C LYS A 894 -8.58 9.43 -32.37
N ARG A 895 -8.60 8.78 -31.21
CA ARG A 895 -9.59 8.93 -30.14
C ARG A 895 -8.99 9.26 -28.78
N GLY A 896 -7.66 9.32 -28.66
CA GLY A 896 -6.99 9.52 -27.38
C GLY A 896 -6.95 8.24 -26.54
N PRO A 897 -6.86 8.35 -25.21
CA PRO A 897 -6.73 7.20 -24.31
C PRO A 897 -7.90 6.22 -24.40
N TYR A 898 -7.64 5.00 -23.94
CA TYR A 898 -8.59 3.90 -23.86
C TYR A 898 -8.64 3.34 -22.44
N VAL A 899 -9.68 2.57 -22.12
CA VAL A 899 -9.72 1.67 -20.96
C VAL A 899 -9.93 0.23 -21.42
N ILE A 900 -9.35 -0.73 -20.71
CA ILE A 900 -9.44 -2.16 -20.96
C ILE A 900 -10.20 -2.85 -19.83
N GLN A 901 -11.24 -3.57 -20.21
CA GLN A 901 -11.98 -4.50 -19.34
C GLN A 901 -11.83 -5.92 -19.92
N PRO A 902 -11.90 -7.00 -19.11
CA PRO A 902 -12.16 -8.33 -19.64
C PRO A 902 -13.41 -8.36 -20.50
N GLU A 903 -13.43 -9.15 -21.58
CA GLU A 903 -14.67 -9.41 -22.30
C GLU A 903 -15.56 -10.33 -21.45
N ILE A 904 -16.71 -9.80 -21.00
CA ILE A 904 -17.68 -10.52 -20.17
C ILE A 904 -18.63 -11.30 -21.09
N ALA A 905 -18.79 -12.60 -20.83
CA ALA A 905 -19.71 -13.44 -21.58
C ALA A 905 -21.15 -13.24 -21.11
N ASN A 906 -22.08 -13.08 -22.07
CA ASN A 906 -23.50 -12.92 -21.78
C ASN A 906 -24.18 -14.27 -21.48
N ALA A 907 -25.16 -14.25 -20.58
CA ALA A 907 -26.01 -15.40 -20.30
C ALA A 907 -26.97 -15.67 -21.47
N THR A 908 -27.45 -16.92 -21.55
CA THR A 908 -28.47 -17.33 -22.53
C THR A 908 -29.62 -18.05 -21.85
N ILE A 909 -30.82 -17.85 -22.40
CA ILE A 909 -32.08 -18.40 -21.92
C ILE A 909 -32.81 -19.07 -23.09
N VAL A 910 -33.39 -20.23 -22.85
CA VAL A 910 -34.18 -20.99 -23.83
C VAL A 910 -35.65 -20.81 -23.48
N ASN A 911 -36.43 -20.25 -24.42
CA ASN A 911 -37.86 -20.14 -24.26
C ASN A 911 -38.50 -21.52 -24.44
N GLU A 912 -39.23 -21.99 -23.43
CA GLU A 912 -39.87 -23.31 -23.44
C GLU A 912 -41.07 -23.39 -24.39
N SER A 913 -41.65 -22.25 -24.77
CA SER A 913 -42.83 -22.18 -25.64
C SER A 913 -42.53 -22.45 -27.11
N ASP A 914 -41.36 -22.04 -27.61
CA ASP A 914 -40.98 -22.11 -29.03
C ASP A 914 -39.60 -22.77 -29.27
N GLY A 915 -38.81 -23.00 -28.22
CA GLY A 915 -37.46 -23.55 -28.30
C GLY A 915 -36.37 -22.53 -28.64
N ASN A 916 -36.71 -21.26 -28.85
CA ASN A 916 -35.78 -20.22 -29.25
C ASN A 916 -34.77 -19.91 -28.14
N VAL A 917 -33.52 -19.62 -28.55
CA VAL A 917 -32.43 -19.26 -27.64
C VAL A 917 -32.18 -17.77 -27.72
N TYR A 918 -32.35 -17.09 -26.60
CA TYR A 918 -32.06 -15.66 -26.47
C TYR A 918 -30.78 -15.45 -25.69
N VAL A 919 -29.98 -14.48 -26.12
CA VAL A 919 -28.91 -13.88 -25.31
C VAL A 919 -29.47 -12.63 -24.65
N PHE A 920 -29.05 -12.32 -23.42
CA PHE A 920 -29.61 -11.19 -22.68
C PHE A 920 -28.61 -10.40 -21.84
N ILE A 921 -28.91 -9.11 -21.66
CA ILE A 921 -28.26 -8.18 -20.73
C ILE A 921 -29.32 -7.52 -19.85
N ASP A 922 -28.92 -7.00 -18.69
CA ASP A 922 -29.81 -6.24 -17.80
C ASP A 922 -29.34 -4.79 -17.71
N ARG A 923 -30.30 -3.86 -17.81
CA ARG A 923 -30.07 -2.42 -17.75
C ARG A 923 -30.89 -1.87 -16.59
N ASN A 924 -30.21 -1.34 -15.58
CA ASN A 924 -30.82 -1.05 -14.29
C ASN A 924 -30.78 0.46 -14.03
N PHE A 925 -31.95 1.05 -13.75
CA PHE A 925 -32.08 2.51 -13.64
C PHE A 925 -32.20 2.93 -12.17
N PHE A 926 -31.45 3.97 -11.80
CA PHE A 926 -31.45 4.51 -10.45
C PHE A 926 -31.57 6.03 -10.45
N SER A 927 -32.12 6.59 -9.38
CA SER A 927 -32.02 8.01 -9.04
C SER A 927 -31.43 8.23 -7.64
N LEU A 928 -30.83 9.38 -7.42
CA LEU A 928 -30.30 9.82 -6.13
C LEU A 928 -30.76 11.26 -5.89
N VAL A 929 -31.75 11.44 -5.02
CA VAL A 929 -32.28 12.76 -4.67
C VAL A 929 -32.18 12.94 -3.15
N ASN A 930 -31.64 14.07 -2.70
CA ASN A 930 -31.44 14.39 -1.28
C ASN A 930 -30.75 13.27 -0.47
N GLY A 931 -29.76 12.59 -1.07
CA GLY A 931 -29.04 11.47 -0.46
C GLY A 931 -29.79 10.13 -0.43
N ASN A 932 -31.05 10.08 -0.89
CA ASN A 932 -31.85 8.87 -0.95
C ASN A 932 -31.70 8.18 -2.33
N PRO A 933 -31.08 6.99 -2.40
CA PRO A 933 -31.01 6.22 -3.63
C PRO A 933 -32.32 5.45 -3.86
N ARG A 934 -32.76 5.40 -5.10
CA ARG A 934 -34.02 4.74 -5.51
C ARG A 934 -33.76 3.92 -6.76
N PHE A 935 -34.13 2.64 -6.73
CA PHE A 935 -34.21 1.82 -7.93
C PHE A 935 -35.49 2.17 -8.68
N LEU A 936 -35.36 2.68 -9.90
CA LEU A 936 -36.51 3.03 -10.74
C LEU A 936 -37.13 1.78 -11.37
N GLY A 937 -36.34 0.71 -11.51
CA GLY A 937 -36.68 -0.49 -12.27
C GLY A 937 -35.57 -0.79 -13.26
N GLY A 938 -35.70 -1.90 -14.00
CA GLY A 938 -34.76 -2.27 -15.04
C GLY A 938 -35.41 -2.96 -16.21
N GLU A 939 -34.67 -3.04 -17.31
CA GLU A 939 -35.04 -3.81 -18.49
C GLU A 939 -34.04 -4.94 -18.73
N ARG A 940 -34.56 -6.15 -18.96
CA ARG A 940 -33.81 -7.26 -19.53
C ARG A 940 -33.97 -7.19 -21.04
N THR A 941 -32.89 -6.87 -21.74
CA THR A 941 -32.83 -6.79 -23.20
C THR A 941 -32.56 -8.19 -23.74
N LEU A 942 -33.56 -8.86 -24.33
CA LEU A 942 -33.40 -10.17 -24.97
C LEU A 942 -33.26 -10.02 -26.49
N MET A 943 -32.41 -10.85 -27.09
CA MET A 943 -32.20 -10.90 -28.54
C MET A 943 -31.92 -12.34 -28.97
N LEU A 944 -32.46 -12.78 -30.11
CA LEU A 944 -32.19 -14.12 -30.64
C LEU A 944 -30.67 -14.34 -30.82
N ALA A 945 -30.16 -15.45 -30.28
CA ALA A 945 -28.73 -15.69 -30.14
C ALA A 945 -27.98 -15.91 -31.47
N ASP A 946 -28.72 -16.27 -32.53
CA ASP A 946 -28.26 -16.40 -33.91
C ASP A 946 -28.42 -15.13 -34.75
N SER A 947 -29.02 -14.07 -34.20
CA SER A 947 -29.17 -12.78 -34.88
C SER A 947 -27.82 -12.12 -35.15
N ASN A 948 -27.74 -11.36 -36.25
CA ASN A 948 -26.50 -10.70 -36.68
C ASN A 948 -25.86 -9.81 -35.61
N GLU A 949 -26.66 -9.13 -34.77
CA GLU A 949 -26.15 -8.25 -33.73
C GLU A 949 -25.78 -9.02 -32.45
N ALA A 950 -26.52 -10.08 -32.08
CA ALA A 950 -26.14 -11.00 -31.00
C ALA A 950 -24.79 -11.69 -31.27
N VAL A 951 -24.61 -12.24 -32.49
CA VAL A 951 -23.35 -12.85 -32.94
C VAL A 951 -22.17 -11.87 -32.92
N ARG A 952 -22.44 -10.57 -33.07
CA ARG A 952 -21.44 -9.48 -32.97
C ARG A 952 -21.24 -8.95 -31.53
N GLY A 953 -21.93 -9.52 -30.53
CA GLY A 953 -21.86 -9.06 -29.14
C GLY A 953 -22.46 -7.67 -28.91
N ARG A 954 -23.43 -7.27 -29.75
CA ARG A 954 -24.11 -5.97 -29.72
C ARG A 954 -25.55 -6.13 -29.26
N ILE A 955 -25.72 -6.53 -28.01
CA ILE A 955 -27.03 -6.63 -27.38
C ILE A 955 -27.39 -5.22 -26.89
N HIS A 956 -28.29 -4.55 -27.61
CA HIS A 956 -28.74 -3.18 -27.37
C HIS A 956 -30.13 -3.03 -27.99
N GLY A 957 -30.91 -2.06 -27.50
CA GLY A 957 -32.24 -1.76 -28.05
C GLY A 957 -32.20 -1.48 -29.56
N ASN A 958 -32.93 -2.29 -30.32
CA ASN A 958 -33.14 -2.19 -31.76
C ASN A 958 -34.42 -2.97 -32.16
N GLU A 959 -34.79 -2.95 -33.44
CA GLU A 959 -35.96 -3.66 -34.00
C GLU A 959 -36.04 -5.18 -33.70
N SER A 960 -34.91 -5.83 -33.40
CA SER A 960 -34.83 -7.26 -33.05
C SER A 960 -34.84 -7.53 -31.54
N THR A 961 -35.03 -6.49 -30.73
CA THR A 961 -35.03 -6.57 -29.27
C THR A 961 -36.41 -6.91 -28.74
N ILE A 962 -36.46 -7.84 -27.78
CA ILE A 962 -37.64 -8.08 -26.96
C ILE A 962 -37.27 -7.78 -25.51
N THR A 963 -38.02 -6.89 -24.88
CA THR A 963 -37.76 -6.47 -23.50
C THR A 963 -38.54 -7.32 -22.49
N ALA A 964 -37.96 -7.57 -21.32
CA ALA A 964 -38.67 -8.06 -20.14
C ALA A 964 -38.36 -7.18 -18.92
N GLU A 965 -39.25 -7.14 -17.94
CA GLU A 965 -39.14 -6.26 -16.79
C GLU A 965 -38.22 -6.86 -15.71
N VAL A 966 -37.30 -6.04 -15.19
CA VAL A 966 -36.53 -6.29 -13.97
C VAL A 966 -37.08 -5.37 -12.87
N PHE A 967 -37.45 -5.93 -11.72
CA PHE A 967 -38.09 -5.22 -10.61
C PHE A 967 -37.53 -5.61 -9.25
#